data_AF-A0A1S8CP52-F1
#
_entry.id   AF-A0A1S8CP52-F1
#
_cell.length_a   1.000
_cell.length_b   1.000
_cell.length_c   1.000
_cell.angle_alpha   90.00
_cell.angle_beta   90.00
_cell.angle_gamma   90.00
#
_symmetry.space_group_name_H-M   'P 1'
#
loop_
_entity.id
_entity.type
_entity.pdbx_description
1 polymer ?
#
loop_
_entity_poly.entity_id
_entity_poly.type
_entity_poly.pdbx_seq_one_letter_code
_entity_poly.pdbx_strand_id
1 'polypeptide(L)'
;MALNVIYVSANGTKNALGTENSPMDLATAVYAGGENSIIVLLNTAGAIQTSGVALFKNQYILGAGASAVVYHTDGVTTENYTAPGSGGAQLNGISKYNAVVGTNMHTEGPAVVGVTASGGVNNAGIIAETRYNFVLSGQSNMAGWEDVADFDPELRGVQEQVKIWTGNQFESLTPNKNTHPLEFGAGSAKTWAGSELSLGVNLTQALGSDVYFTKVTAGGTSIDRWLNGDMLTRIFTNTLKASQAIADQGYAPFIGGVGWTQGENDYGRHSDYDQKLLTLFARMQNEFAMEDLKLVASGTSPYQGGAQIEAELQQAANASDHIEFFSMQHFQKSSNGLVHFDAEGYSYMGYQFAVNFLKDLMGSPVSQEDITGYVPLWLRPVAPEATDDRVTVIPGITEDVGNVLLNDRDYNPQVIQVSAVCNRADAVGEWMSLEQGGRIKISADGQYIFEHQGAYADLAFGESVRIAIDYQISDETALTDHAQLQLVIFGQGPAGGQTTIYGNQYNNVLRGSEQNDIIYGYDGNDVIYGNKGSEIIFAGAGNDIIYAANNGDTDDADARHIIYAGDGNDIVYGAKGDDVIDLGEGSNTVRSYGGNDEIIAGAGNDTIYAASNNRQQDKGFTKLINSGAGKDYIETSDSDDTIIGGDGDKRIHSFGGTDSIEVGNGNNIIAAYATNRNDDINATKTIISGNGRDVIDTSYGNDKIMVGDGNKVIRTYGGNDSIITGNGNNHVDTARNRTEGGSNTVKVITGSGNDAIYTGASNDLIDAGAGNNTIYSYGGDDYIKTADGNDNIYAYASNRNDDIGRSKTVISGAGRDVISTSYSNDTVIVGDGQKTIRTYGGNDTIITGNGNNYIDTAVDRRAGSGGQTLIKTGDGNNVIHTSRTDDHIVTGNGNDTIYAYGGNNIIESGGGNDVIYAYDLDRNNDKDKLNYIDAGSGNDTVHGTQGIDTIIGGLGDDMLYGYGGNDLFIFSGSAGKDIIGDFNVKEDKIMFTDSSVSFDDLHFKAVNNDTVISYLDSQVTLRGVAISKIEESMFIF
;
A
#
# COMPACT_ATOMS: atom_id res chain seq x y z
N MET A 1 33.32 41.89 -17.78
CA MET A 1 34.59 41.14 -17.67
C MET A 1 34.30 39.73 -18.17
N ALA A 2 35.24 39.04 -18.80
CA ALA A 2 35.05 37.61 -19.08
C ALA A 2 35.15 36.86 -17.75
N LEU A 3 34.17 35.99 -17.47
CA LEU A 3 34.10 35.18 -16.25
C LEU A 3 33.94 33.73 -16.64
N ASN A 4 34.73 32.86 -16.02
CA ASN A 4 34.44 31.43 -16.01
C ASN A 4 33.36 31.19 -14.95
N VAL A 5 32.29 30.49 -15.33
CA VAL A 5 31.13 30.25 -14.47
C VAL A 5 31.03 28.75 -14.20
N ILE A 6 30.97 28.36 -12.93
CA ILE A 6 30.69 26.98 -12.53
C ILE A 6 29.29 26.94 -11.93
N TYR A 7 28.48 26.02 -12.45
CA TYR A 7 27.16 25.70 -11.97
C TYR A 7 27.21 24.49 -11.03
N VAL A 8 26.42 24.52 -9.96
CA VAL A 8 26.14 23.38 -9.09
C VAL A 8 24.64 23.33 -8.84
N SER A 9 24.02 22.21 -9.17
CA SER A 9 22.59 21.97 -8.96
C SER A 9 22.27 21.53 -7.53
N ALA A 10 21.00 21.63 -7.15
CA ALA A 10 20.47 21.14 -5.86
C ALA A 10 20.69 19.63 -5.61
N ASN A 11 20.97 18.85 -6.66
CA ASN A 11 21.25 17.41 -6.62
C ASN A 11 22.74 17.07 -6.89
N GLY A 12 23.67 18.03 -6.68
CA GLY A 12 25.11 17.76 -6.56
C GLY A 12 25.87 17.44 -7.85
N THR A 13 25.23 17.50 -9.03
CA THR A 13 25.92 17.28 -10.31
C THR A 13 26.58 18.56 -10.83
N LYS A 14 27.81 18.41 -11.36
CA LYS A 14 28.65 19.54 -11.77
C LYS A 14 28.79 19.59 -13.30
N ASN A 15 28.22 20.63 -13.91
CA ASN A 15 28.40 20.93 -15.33
C ASN A 15 29.13 22.27 -15.53
N ALA A 16 30.13 22.29 -16.41
CA ALA A 16 30.86 23.50 -16.80
C ALA A 16 30.16 24.13 -18.02
N LEU A 17 29.46 25.24 -17.81
CA LEU A 17 28.60 25.86 -18.84
C LEU A 17 29.27 26.98 -19.65
N GLY A 18 30.51 27.37 -19.30
CA GLY A 18 31.30 28.35 -20.04
C GLY A 18 32.80 28.13 -19.87
N THR A 19 33.58 28.58 -20.85
CA THR A 19 35.05 28.54 -20.80
C THR A 19 35.65 29.90 -21.14
N GLU A 20 36.93 30.09 -20.88
CA GLU A 20 37.62 31.38 -21.09
C GLU A 20 37.62 31.80 -22.57
N ASN A 21 37.51 30.82 -23.49
CA ASN A 21 37.39 31.01 -24.93
C ASN A 21 35.94 31.13 -25.44
N SER A 22 34.94 30.82 -24.62
CA SER A 22 33.51 30.92 -24.92
C SER A 22 32.71 31.19 -23.63
N PRO A 23 32.73 32.45 -23.16
CA PRO A 23 32.03 32.85 -21.93
C PRO A 23 30.52 32.98 -22.17
N MET A 24 29.73 32.41 -21.26
CA MET A 24 28.27 32.56 -21.21
C MET A 24 27.89 33.80 -20.38
N ASP A 25 26.77 34.46 -20.72
CA ASP A 25 26.26 35.58 -19.92
C ASP A 25 25.43 35.11 -18.71
N LEU A 26 25.39 35.95 -17.68
CA LEU A 26 24.79 35.62 -16.37
C LEU A 26 23.27 35.37 -16.43
N ALA A 27 22.52 36.06 -17.29
CA ALA A 27 21.07 35.87 -17.38
C ALA A 27 20.74 34.52 -18.02
N THR A 28 21.51 34.10 -19.04
CA THR A 28 21.38 32.78 -19.66
C THR A 28 21.71 31.66 -18.67
N ALA A 29 22.73 31.85 -17.81
CA ALA A 29 23.09 30.88 -16.77
C ALA A 29 22.01 30.73 -15.68
N VAL A 30 21.35 31.83 -15.29
CA VAL A 30 20.22 31.80 -14.33
C VAL A 30 19.01 31.07 -14.92
N TYR A 31 18.70 31.30 -16.20
CA TYR A 31 17.53 30.70 -16.85
C TYR A 31 17.67 29.19 -17.10
N ALA A 32 18.91 28.68 -17.17
CA ALA A 32 19.21 27.26 -17.42
C ALA A 32 19.20 26.38 -16.15
N GLY A 33 19.20 26.96 -14.94
CA GLY A 33 19.32 26.21 -13.69
C GLY A 33 18.00 25.70 -13.08
N GLY A 34 16.90 26.45 -13.23
CA GLY A 34 15.66 26.18 -12.50
C GLY A 34 15.76 26.53 -10.99
N GLU A 35 14.73 26.14 -10.22
CA GLU A 35 14.68 26.41 -8.77
C GLU A 35 15.86 25.77 -8.01
N ASN A 36 16.27 26.42 -6.91
CA ASN A 36 17.35 25.97 -6.00
C ASN A 36 18.77 25.86 -6.61
N SER A 37 19.06 26.59 -7.69
CA SER A 37 20.38 26.61 -8.35
C SER A 37 21.39 27.61 -7.77
N ILE A 38 22.68 27.25 -7.75
CA ILE A 38 23.79 28.12 -7.31
C ILE A 38 24.77 28.39 -8.48
N ILE A 39 25.16 29.67 -8.64
CA ILE A 39 26.11 30.13 -9.67
C ILE A 39 27.37 30.67 -9.00
N VAL A 40 28.53 30.10 -9.34
CA VAL A 40 29.84 30.51 -8.80
C VAL A 40 30.67 31.24 -9.86
N LEU A 41 31.14 32.44 -9.51
CA LEU A 41 31.90 33.34 -10.39
C LEU A 41 33.41 33.27 -10.14
N LEU A 42 34.21 32.97 -11.17
CA LEU A 42 35.67 32.85 -11.07
C LEU A 42 36.40 34.08 -11.64
N ASN A 43 37.51 34.48 -10.99
CA ASN A 43 38.39 35.55 -11.51
C ASN A 43 39.58 34.99 -12.34
N THR A 44 40.29 35.90 -13.02
CA THR A 44 41.33 35.62 -14.03
C THR A 44 42.66 35.06 -13.48
N ALA A 45 42.72 34.57 -12.23
CA ALA A 45 43.95 34.04 -11.63
C ALA A 45 44.03 32.51 -11.58
N GLY A 46 42.95 31.78 -11.90
CA GLY A 46 42.94 30.31 -12.00
C GLY A 46 43.23 29.54 -10.70
N ALA A 47 43.46 30.23 -9.58
CA ALA A 47 43.77 29.63 -8.29
C ALA A 47 42.52 29.61 -7.40
N ILE A 48 42.01 28.41 -7.14
CA ILE A 48 40.92 28.19 -6.20
C ILE A 48 41.46 28.26 -4.77
N GLN A 49 41.03 29.28 -4.01
CA GLN A 49 40.84 29.13 -2.56
C GLN A 49 39.33 29.06 -2.31
N THR A 50 38.80 27.85 -2.30
CA THR A 50 37.40 27.54 -2.05
C THR A 50 37.06 27.81 -0.58
N SER A 51 36.33 28.90 -0.35
CA SER A 51 35.54 29.09 0.87
C SER A 51 34.48 30.16 0.59
N GLY A 52 33.19 29.86 0.51
CA GLY A 52 32.46 28.57 0.52
C GLY A 52 30.95 28.82 0.37
N VAL A 53 30.13 27.75 0.34
CA VAL A 53 28.64 27.75 0.26
C VAL A 53 28.14 26.33 0.62
N ALA A 54 26.89 26.04 1.06
CA ALA A 54 25.70 26.87 1.34
C ALA A 54 24.84 26.25 2.50
N LEU A 55 23.58 26.67 2.61
CA LEU A 55 22.49 26.06 3.40
C LEU A 55 21.48 25.41 2.40
N PHE A 56 20.51 24.56 2.76
CA PHE A 56 20.01 24.08 4.07
C PHE A 56 19.66 22.56 4.00
N LYS A 57 19.08 21.97 5.06
CA LYS A 57 18.78 20.52 5.22
C LYS A 57 19.95 19.53 5.02
N ASN A 58 21.17 20.00 4.77
CA ASN A 58 22.42 19.46 5.33
C ASN A 58 23.53 20.53 5.18
N GLN A 59 24.32 20.77 6.24
CA GLN A 59 25.08 22.02 6.41
C GLN A 59 26.50 21.96 5.81
N TYR A 60 27.00 23.11 5.30
CA TYR A 60 28.39 23.31 4.87
C TYR A 60 29.06 24.51 5.60
N ILE A 61 30.38 24.45 5.85
CA ILE A 61 31.12 25.42 6.67
C ILE A 61 32.10 26.25 5.82
N LEU A 62 32.23 27.55 6.14
CA LEU A 62 33.17 28.48 5.49
C LEU A 62 34.58 28.40 6.06
N GLY A 63 35.59 28.25 5.19
CA GLY A 63 37.00 28.43 5.52
C GLY A 63 37.40 29.89 5.78
N ALA A 64 38.53 30.10 6.46
CA ALA A 64 39.02 31.44 6.81
C ALA A 64 39.36 32.30 5.57
N GLY A 65 38.87 33.55 5.54
CA GLY A 65 39.07 34.48 4.43
C GLY A 65 37.98 34.44 3.35
N ALA A 66 36.96 33.58 3.51
CA ALA A 66 35.78 33.52 2.66
C ALA A 66 35.04 34.86 2.53
N SER A 67 34.51 35.10 1.33
CA SER A 67 33.40 36.04 1.12
C SER A 67 32.35 35.43 0.20
N ALA A 68 31.07 35.60 0.53
CA ALA A 68 29.94 35.10 -0.24
C ALA A 68 28.91 36.21 -0.47
N VAL A 69 28.18 36.12 -1.59
CA VAL A 69 27.09 37.04 -1.95
C VAL A 69 25.84 36.21 -2.20
N VAL A 70 24.80 36.44 -1.41
CA VAL A 70 23.50 35.75 -1.54
C VAL A 70 22.54 36.68 -2.28
N TYR A 71 21.78 36.13 -3.23
CA TYR A 71 20.73 36.83 -3.96
C TYR A 71 19.36 36.31 -3.51
N HIS A 72 18.38 37.19 -3.34
CA HIS A 72 17.02 36.79 -2.96
C HIS A 72 16.12 36.62 -4.20
N THR A 73 14.87 36.19 -3.97
CA THR A 73 13.88 35.83 -5.00
C THR A 73 13.49 36.96 -5.95
N ASP A 74 13.86 38.21 -5.68
CA ASP A 74 13.65 39.35 -6.58
C ASP A 74 14.75 39.49 -7.66
N GLY A 75 15.85 38.74 -7.54
CA GLY A 75 17.01 38.79 -8.45
C GLY A 75 17.83 40.10 -8.40
N VAL A 76 17.58 40.98 -7.42
CA VAL A 76 18.15 42.34 -7.35
C VAL A 76 18.73 42.66 -5.96
N THR A 77 18.13 42.17 -4.87
CA THR A 77 18.69 42.34 -3.52
C THR A 77 19.83 41.35 -3.27
N THR A 78 20.86 41.84 -2.56
CA THR A 78 22.09 41.10 -2.26
C THR A 78 22.57 41.32 -0.84
N GLU A 79 22.99 40.24 -0.19
CA GLU A 79 23.66 40.27 1.11
C GLU A 79 25.10 39.78 0.97
N ASN A 80 26.05 40.54 1.55
CA ASN A 80 27.48 40.26 1.45
C ASN A 80 28.03 39.80 2.81
N TYR A 81 28.66 38.63 2.84
CA TYR A 81 29.25 38.04 4.04
C TYR A 81 30.77 37.94 3.89
N THR A 82 31.53 38.15 4.96
CA THR A 82 33.00 38.06 4.98
C THR A 82 33.48 37.62 6.35
N ALA A 83 34.30 36.57 6.41
CA ALA A 83 34.80 36.01 7.67
C ALA A 83 36.06 36.77 8.17
N PRO A 84 36.04 37.39 9.37
CA PRO A 84 37.24 38.00 9.95
C PRO A 84 38.22 36.94 10.48
N GLY A 85 39.52 37.23 10.40
CA GLY A 85 40.58 36.23 10.60
C GLY A 85 40.82 35.76 12.04
N SER A 86 41.26 34.50 12.18
CA SER A 86 41.78 33.86 13.41
C SER A 86 40.88 33.87 14.66
N GLY A 87 39.58 34.11 14.49
CA GLY A 87 38.57 34.03 15.54
C GLY A 87 37.25 34.63 15.04
N GLY A 88 36.26 33.78 14.78
CA GLY A 88 35.00 34.18 14.15
C GLY A 88 34.17 35.16 14.99
N ALA A 89 33.40 36.02 14.32
CA ALA A 89 32.55 37.02 14.96
C ALA A 89 31.08 36.56 15.10
N GLN A 90 30.33 37.26 15.96
CA GLN A 90 28.98 36.89 16.40
C GLN A 90 27.93 36.84 15.29
N LEU A 91 27.11 35.78 15.30
CA LEU A 91 25.76 35.77 14.75
C LEU A 91 24.77 36.21 15.86
N ASN A 92 24.19 37.41 15.76
CA ASN A 92 23.08 37.82 16.61
C ASN A 92 21.75 37.40 15.94
N GLY A 93 21.25 36.19 16.26
CA GLY A 93 20.03 35.69 15.61
C GLY A 93 19.61 34.25 15.94
N ILE A 94 19.52 33.89 17.22
CA ILE A 94 18.72 32.78 17.77
C ILE A 94 18.86 31.38 17.08
N SER A 95 19.90 30.64 17.45
CA SER A 95 19.78 29.22 17.83
C SER A 95 21.00 28.87 18.69
N LYS A 96 20.84 28.04 19.73
CA LYS A 96 21.79 28.02 20.86
C LYS A 96 22.87 26.93 20.77
N TYR A 97 22.67 25.88 19.97
CA TYR A 97 23.60 24.78 19.80
C TYR A 97 23.60 24.27 18.35
N ASN A 98 24.71 24.49 17.64
CA ASN A 98 25.05 23.82 16.40
C ASN A 98 26.57 23.93 16.22
N ALA A 99 27.29 22.82 16.34
CA ALA A 99 28.75 22.79 16.29
C ALA A 99 29.25 21.51 15.59
N VAL A 100 30.21 21.70 14.67
CA VAL A 100 31.12 20.65 14.18
C VAL A 100 32.54 21.24 14.26
N VAL A 101 33.47 20.52 14.89
CA VAL A 101 34.67 21.13 15.51
C VAL A 101 35.96 20.91 14.73
N GLY A 102 36.78 21.97 14.68
CA GLY A 102 38.23 21.90 14.44
C GLY A 102 38.83 23.28 14.15
N THR A 103 39.22 24.11 15.13
CA THR A 103 39.49 23.87 16.57
C THR A 103 39.08 25.09 17.43
N ASN A 104 38.16 24.88 18.40
CA ASN A 104 37.77 25.68 19.60
C ASN A 104 37.86 27.24 19.59
N MET A 105 36.88 28.04 20.06
CA MET A 105 35.66 27.84 20.89
C MET A 105 34.58 28.87 20.44
N HIS A 106 33.27 28.84 20.76
CA HIS A 106 32.41 28.06 21.68
C HIS A 106 31.08 27.77 20.92
N THR A 107 30.27 26.73 21.17
CA THR A 107 30.22 25.72 22.25
C THR A 107 30.80 24.35 21.86
N GLU A 108 30.97 23.46 22.84
CA GLU A 108 31.92 22.35 22.80
C GLU A 108 31.23 20.97 22.72
N GLY A 109 31.12 20.41 21.51
CA GLY A 109 30.80 19.00 21.28
C GLY A 109 32.03 18.23 20.81
N PRO A 110 32.65 17.36 21.64
CA PRO A 110 33.75 16.52 21.20
C PRO A 110 33.35 15.54 20.10
N ALA A 111 34.29 15.27 19.18
CA ALA A 111 34.16 14.14 18.27
C ALA A 111 34.18 12.83 19.06
N VAL A 112 33.37 11.84 18.65
CA VAL A 112 33.26 10.54 19.33
C VAL A 112 34.64 9.90 19.48
N VAL A 113 35.09 9.79 20.74
CA VAL A 113 36.49 9.47 21.06
C VAL A 113 36.85 8.07 20.57
N GLY A 114 37.73 8.00 19.57
CA GLY A 114 38.19 6.76 18.95
C GLY A 114 37.78 6.56 17.49
N VAL A 115 36.96 7.44 16.91
CA VAL A 115 36.68 7.44 15.46
C VAL A 115 37.82 8.10 14.70
N THR A 116 38.40 7.39 13.74
CA THR A 116 39.37 7.93 12.77
C THR A 116 38.62 8.32 11.50
N ALA A 117 38.21 9.59 11.40
CA ALA A 117 37.56 10.09 10.19
C ALA A 117 38.57 10.25 9.05
N SER A 118 38.41 9.47 7.98
CA SER A 118 39.18 9.62 6.73
C SER A 118 38.61 10.71 5.81
N GLY A 119 37.34 11.11 6.00
CA GLY A 119 36.64 12.17 5.24
C GLY A 119 37.13 13.60 5.49
N GLY A 120 38.32 13.79 6.09
CA GLY A 120 38.91 15.09 6.39
C GLY A 120 39.55 15.74 5.17
N VAL A 121 38.73 16.36 4.31
CA VAL A 121 39.15 17.26 3.20
C VAL A 121 39.99 16.58 2.12
N ASN A 122 39.38 16.29 0.97
CA ASN A 122 40.15 15.91 -0.23
C ASN A 122 41.01 17.10 -0.72
N ASN A 123 41.95 16.85 -1.64
CA ASN A 123 42.89 17.86 -2.15
C ASN A 123 42.26 19.10 -2.84
N ALA A 124 40.92 19.17 -2.94
CA ALA A 124 40.15 20.31 -3.47
C ALA A 124 39.36 21.12 -2.41
N GLY A 125 39.44 20.77 -1.12
CA GLY A 125 38.93 21.62 -0.03
C GLY A 125 37.47 21.42 0.38
N ILE A 126 36.86 20.26 0.13
CA ILE A 126 35.42 20.00 0.38
C ILE A 126 35.21 19.24 1.70
N ILE A 127 34.14 19.57 2.44
CA ILE A 127 33.74 19.01 3.74
C ILE A 127 32.67 17.92 3.54
N ALA A 128 32.72 16.86 4.36
CA ALA A 128 31.78 15.74 4.35
C ALA A 128 30.38 16.10 4.88
N GLU A 129 29.34 15.49 4.31
CA GLU A 129 27.94 15.61 4.75
C GLU A 129 27.74 14.93 6.13
N THR A 130 26.94 15.53 7.01
CA THR A 130 26.67 15.01 8.35
C THR A 130 25.56 13.95 8.33
N ARG A 131 25.74 12.85 9.08
CA ARG A 131 24.74 11.78 9.24
C ARG A 131 24.49 11.49 10.71
N TYR A 132 23.22 11.35 11.09
CA TYR A 132 22.77 11.21 12.47
C TYR A 132 22.67 9.73 12.88
N ASN A 133 23.35 9.36 13.95
CA ASN A 133 23.27 8.07 14.62
C ASN A 133 22.53 8.22 15.95
N PHE A 134 21.29 7.72 16.04
CA PHE A 134 20.51 7.73 17.28
C PHE A 134 20.72 6.42 18.04
N VAL A 135 20.90 6.52 19.36
CA VAL A 135 21.12 5.37 20.24
C VAL A 135 19.80 4.97 20.87
N LEU A 136 19.36 3.72 20.67
CA LEU A 136 18.09 3.22 21.21
C LEU A 136 18.37 2.15 22.27
N SER A 137 17.96 2.39 23.53
CA SER A 137 18.34 1.54 24.66
C SER A 137 17.27 1.39 25.74
N GLY A 138 17.45 0.39 26.62
CA GLY A 138 16.47 -0.03 27.61
C GLY A 138 16.04 -1.49 27.47
N GLN A 139 14.85 -1.83 27.98
CA GLN A 139 14.37 -3.22 28.08
C GLN A 139 13.41 -3.59 26.94
N SER A 140 12.48 -4.53 27.18
CA SER A 140 11.62 -5.14 26.17
C SER A 140 10.79 -4.16 25.34
N ASN A 141 10.26 -3.08 25.93
CA ASN A 141 9.48 -2.10 25.14
C ASN A 141 10.39 -1.28 24.20
N MET A 142 11.62 -0.91 24.58
CA MET A 142 12.58 -0.43 23.56
C MET A 142 12.90 -1.55 22.55
N ALA A 143 12.98 -2.80 23.01
CA ALA A 143 13.35 -3.96 22.21
C ALA A 143 12.21 -4.60 21.39
N GLY A 144 11.06 -3.92 21.20
CA GLY A 144 9.94 -4.30 20.32
C GLY A 144 9.38 -5.73 20.45
N TRP A 145 8.12 -5.84 20.85
CA TRP A 145 7.49 -7.13 21.19
C TRP A 145 6.12 -7.34 20.51
N GLU A 146 5.82 -6.58 19.46
CA GLU A 146 4.60 -6.69 18.66
C GLU A 146 4.87 -7.29 17.26
N ASP A 147 3.91 -8.05 16.72
CA ASP A 147 3.99 -8.57 15.35
C ASP A 147 3.91 -7.47 14.29
N VAL A 148 4.78 -7.53 13.28
CA VAL A 148 4.78 -6.58 12.15
C VAL A 148 3.43 -6.57 11.42
N ALA A 149 2.70 -7.69 11.41
CA ALA A 149 1.38 -7.77 10.81
C ALA A 149 0.34 -6.81 11.43
N ASP A 150 0.53 -6.40 12.69
CA ASP A 150 -0.42 -5.57 13.45
C ASP A 150 -0.11 -4.06 13.37
N PHE A 151 1.05 -3.65 12.86
CA PHE A 151 1.37 -2.23 12.56
C PHE A 151 0.58 -1.70 11.37
N ASP A 152 0.46 -0.38 11.23
CA ASP A 152 -0.10 0.26 10.03
C ASP A 152 0.67 -0.23 8.76
N PRO A 153 -0.02 -0.58 7.66
CA PRO A 153 0.60 -0.97 6.39
C PRO A 153 1.77 -0.11 5.93
N GLU A 154 1.75 1.21 6.16
CA GLU A 154 2.84 2.14 5.83
C GLU A 154 4.17 1.78 6.51
N LEU A 155 4.13 1.14 7.69
CA LEU A 155 5.31 0.77 8.47
C LEU A 155 5.80 -0.66 8.22
N ARG A 156 5.03 -1.50 7.50
CA ARG A 156 5.35 -2.92 7.29
C ARG A 156 6.45 -3.18 6.25
N GLY A 157 6.72 -2.20 5.39
CA GLY A 157 7.72 -2.27 4.32
C GLY A 157 9.18 -2.18 4.81
N VAL A 158 10.12 -2.44 3.90
CA VAL A 158 11.55 -2.18 4.14
C VAL A 158 11.82 -0.69 4.08
N GLN A 159 12.37 -0.11 5.15
CA GLN A 159 12.69 1.31 5.22
C GLN A 159 14.14 1.53 4.74
N GLU A 160 14.32 1.75 3.45
CA GLU A 160 15.65 1.79 2.83
C GLU A 160 16.56 2.89 3.39
N GLN A 161 16.01 4.06 3.73
CA GLN A 161 16.77 5.22 4.25
C GLN A 161 17.10 5.09 5.75
N VAL A 162 16.58 4.07 6.44
CA VAL A 162 16.79 3.83 7.87
C VAL A 162 17.82 2.70 8.03
N LYS A 163 19.01 3.04 8.49
CA LYS A 163 20.17 2.13 8.57
C LYS A 163 20.37 1.64 10.00
N ILE A 164 20.10 0.37 10.28
CA ILE A 164 20.24 -0.20 11.62
C ILE A 164 21.54 -1.00 11.78
N TRP A 165 22.26 -0.77 12.88
CA TRP A 165 23.56 -1.37 13.15
C TRP A 165 23.44 -2.82 13.67
N THR A 166 23.95 -3.78 12.89
CA THR A 166 23.89 -5.23 13.20
C THR A 166 24.95 -5.72 14.18
N GLY A 167 25.84 -4.86 14.67
CA GLY A 167 27.05 -5.23 15.42
C GLY A 167 28.32 -5.33 14.56
N ASN A 168 28.16 -5.53 13.24
CA ASN A 168 29.25 -5.64 12.27
C ASN A 168 29.10 -4.71 11.05
N GLN A 169 27.87 -4.48 10.57
CA GLN A 169 27.54 -3.66 9.40
C GLN A 169 26.20 -2.94 9.59
N PHE A 170 25.90 -1.94 8.76
CA PHE A 170 24.55 -1.41 8.64
C PHE A 170 23.71 -2.23 7.64
N GLU A 171 22.43 -2.36 7.92
CA GLU A 171 21.43 -2.88 6.98
C GLU A 171 20.21 -1.95 6.97
N SER A 172 19.46 -1.92 5.87
CA SER A 172 18.16 -1.23 5.83
C SER A 172 17.19 -1.86 6.81
N LEU A 173 16.43 -1.04 7.55
CA LEU A 173 15.49 -1.50 8.56
C LEU A 173 14.38 -2.31 7.91
N THR A 174 14.39 -3.61 8.22
CA THR A 174 13.50 -4.63 7.70
C THR A 174 12.70 -5.16 8.90
N PRO A 175 11.41 -4.80 9.03
CA PRO A 175 10.63 -5.04 10.26
C PRO A 175 10.69 -6.48 10.79
N ASN A 176 10.74 -7.47 9.91
CA ASN A 176 10.76 -8.90 10.26
C ASN A 176 12.15 -9.53 10.45
N LYS A 177 13.24 -8.74 10.39
CA LYS A 177 14.62 -9.28 10.29
C LYS A 177 15.63 -8.65 11.25
N ASN A 178 15.66 -7.33 11.37
CA ASN A 178 16.79 -6.62 11.99
C ASN A 178 16.39 -5.43 12.89
N THR A 179 15.15 -5.41 13.35
CA THR A 179 14.61 -4.48 14.38
C THR A 179 15.36 -4.53 15.70
N HIS A 180 15.82 -5.71 16.14
CA HIS A 180 16.42 -5.90 17.48
C HIS A 180 17.79 -6.58 17.43
N PRO A 181 18.76 -6.05 16.66
CA PRO A 181 19.95 -6.80 16.25
C PRO A 181 20.93 -7.10 17.40
N LEU A 182 20.83 -6.35 18.50
CA LEU A 182 21.69 -6.49 19.68
C LEU A 182 20.87 -6.69 20.98
N GLU A 183 19.65 -7.25 20.89
CA GLU A 183 18.85 -7.62 22.08
C GLU A 183 19.56 -8.75 22.85
N PHE A 184 19.89 -8.51 24.13
CA PHE A 184 20.50 -9.53 24.97
C PHE A 184 19.47 -10.38 25.71
N GLY A 185 19.42 -11.67 25.38
CA GLY A 185 18.61 -12.68 26.08
C GLY A 185 17.48 -13.31 25.25
N ALA A 186 17.26 -12.83 24.01
CA ALA A 186 16.27 -13.39 23.10
C ALA A 186 16.80 -14.55 22.24
N GLY A 187 15.87 -15.38 21.75
CA GLY A 187 16.14 -16.45 20.78
C GLY A 187 16.18 -15.92 19.34
N SER A 188 16.88 -16.64 18.46
CA SER A 188 17.25 -16.20 17.10
C SER A 188 16.14 -16.30 16.03
N ALA A 189 14.87 -16.12 16.41
CA ALA A 189 13.72 -16.26 15.51
C ALA A 189 12.50 -15.49 16.05
N LYS A 190 12.50 -14.16 15.89
CA LYS A 190 11.37 -13.27 16.20
C LYS A 190 11.06 -12.40 14.98
N THR A 191 9.78 -12.23 14.70
CA THR A 191 9.21 -11.34 13.65
C THR A 191 8.59 -10.09 14.28
N TRP A 192 9.20 -9.59 15.37
CA TRP A 192 8.65 -8.51 16.17
C TRP A 192 9.36 -7.19 15.91
N ALA A 193 8.61 -6.10 16.09
CA ALA A 193 9.06 -4.74 15.91
C ALA A 193 8.62 -3.83 17.06
N GLY A 194 9.07 -2.57 17.02
CA GLY A 194 8.79 -1.55 18.02
C GLY A 194 8.87 -0.14 17.45
N SER A 195 9.14 0.83 18.33
CA SER A 195 9.12 2.27 18.02
C SER A 195 10.07 2.73 16.91
N GLU A 196 11.09 1.94 16.55
CA GLU A 196 12.02 2.25 15.46
C GLU A 196 11.35 2.38 14.10
N LEU A 197 10.20 1.74 13.87
CA LEU A 197 9.52 1.80 12.57
C LEU A 197 8.97 3.21 12.30
N SER A 198 8.17 3.72 13.24
CA SER A 198 7.63 5.08 13.20
C SER A 198 8.73 6.13 13.37
N LEU A 199 9.70 5.90 14.28
CA LEU A 199 10.84 6.80 14.49
C LEU A 199 11.71 6.95 13.24
N GLY A 200 11.94 5.85 12.51
CA GLY A 200 12.75 5.80 11.29
C GLY A 200 12.19 6.72 10.21
N VAL A 201 10.95 6.44 9.76
CA VAL A 201 10.24 7.23 8.74
C VAL A 201 10.18 8.71 9.10
N ASN A 202 9.88 9.03 10.37
CA ASN A 202 9.74 10.40 10.81
C ASN A 202 11.07 11.17 10.82
N LEU A 203 12.17 10.53 11.24
CA LEU A 203 13.48 11.19 11.23
C LEU A 203 14.05 11.32 9.81
N THR A 204 13.93 10.31 8.94
CA THR A 204 14.48 10.40 7.56
C THR A 204 13.78 11.50 6.76
N GLN A 205 12.46 11.59 6.90
CA GLN A 205 11.64 12.59 6.22
C GLN A 205 11.88 14.01 6.77
N ALA A 206 11.93 14.18 8.10
CA ALA A 206 12.21 15.48 8.72
C ALA A 206 13.61 15.99 8.35
N LEU A 207 14.63 15.13 8.44
CA LEU A 207 16.03 15.49 8.16
C LEU A 207 16.36 15.51 6.67
N GLY A 208 15.57 14.88 5.80
CA GLY A 208 15.84 14.77 4.35
C GLY A 208 17.09 13.94 4.03
N SER A 209 17.36 12.93 4.86
CA SER A 209 18.66 12.26 4.96
C SER A 209 18.49 10.82 5.42
N ASP A 210 19.42 9.94 5.04
CA ASP A 210 19.60 8.65 5.70
C ASP A 210 19.81 8.85 7.22
N VAL A 211 19.16 8.01 8.02
CA VAL A 211 19.22 8.03 9.49
C VAL A 211 19.73 6.69 9.99
N TYR A 212 20.63 6.73 10.96
CA TYR A 212 21.33 5.56 11.47
C TYR A 212 20.89 5.25 12.90
N PHE A 213 20.68 3.97 13.22
CA PHE A 213 20.28 3.52 14.54
C PHE A 213 21.30 2.55 15.14
N THR A 214 21.81 2.89 16.33
CA THR A 214 22.54 1.95 17.19
C THR A 214 21.61 1.47 18.31
N LYS A 215 20.92 0.36 18.08
CA LYS A 215 19.94 -0.19 19.02
C LYS A 215 20.54 -1.29 19.89
N VAL A 216 20.64 -1.06 21.20
CA VAL A 216 21.24 -1.97 22.20
C VAL A 216 20.30 -2.12 23.39
N THR A 217 19.65 -3.28 23.50
CA THR A 217 18.56 -3.52 24.45
C THR A 217 18.75 -4.82 25.24
N ALA A 218 18.03 -4.97 26.36
CA ALA A 218 17.98 -6.22 27.11
C ALA A 218 16.64 -6.38 27.86
N GLY A 219 15.77 -7.26 27.34
CA GLY A 219 14.48 -7.58 27.96
C GLY A 219 14.62 -8.09 29.40
N GLY A 220 13.66 -7.74 30.27
CA GLY A 220 13.61 -8.19 31.66
C GLY A 220 14.76 -7.69 32.55
N THR A 221 15.38 -6.56 32.23
CA THR A 221 16.47 -5.96 33.02
C THR A 221 16.00 -4.78 33.86
N SER A 222 16.60 -4.60 35.04
CA SER A 222 16.42 -3.40 35.87
C SER A 222 17.53 -2.38 35.63
N ILE A 223 17.31 -1.10 35.97
CA ILE A 223 18.29 -0.02 35.79
C ILE A 223 19.63 -0.29 36.50
N ASP A 224 19.60 -1.00 37.63
CA ASP A 224 20.78 -1.47 38.35
C ASP A 224 21.76 -2.26 37.44
N ARG A 225 21.25 -3.02 36.46
CA ARG A 225 22.10 -3.75 35.51
C ARG A 225 22.88 -2.79 34.61
N TRP A 226 22.23 -1.75 34.12
CA TRP A 226 22.85 -0.75 33.25
C TRP A 226 23.94 0.04 33.99
N LEU A 227 23.76 0.26 35.29
CA LEU A 227 24.77 0.86 36.19
C LEU A 227 25.95 -0.07 36.53
N ASN A 228 25.82 -1.39 36.36
CA ASN A 228 26.92 -2.35 36.61
C ASN A 228 27.94 -2.44 35.45
N GLY A 229 27.71 -1.70 34.36
CA GLY A 229 28.72 -1.39 33.34
C GLY A 229 28.73 -2.28 32.11
N ASP A 230 28.32 -3.56 32.18
CA ASP A 230 28.36 -4.48 31.02
C ASP A 230 27.53 -3.97 29.84
N MET A 231 26.32 -3.45 30.12
CA MET A 231 25.45 -2.87 29.11
C MET A 231 25.90 -1.49 28.65
N LEU A 232 26.40 -0.62 29.54
CA LEU A 232 26.93 0.71 29.17
C LEU A 232 28.13 0.59 28.22
N THR A 233 29.09 -0.31 28.51
CA THR A 233 30.21 -0.61 27.61
C THR A 233 29.74 -1.13 26.26
N ARG A 234 28.64 -1.88 26.19
CA ARG A 234 28.07 -2.37 24.92
C ARG A 234 27.38 -1.29 24.10
N ILE A 235 26.67 -0.36 24.75
CA ILE A 235 26.14 0.85 24.10
C ILE A 235 27.33 1.58 23.46
N PHE A 236 28.31 2.00 24.28
CA PHE A 236 29.46 2.76 23.81
C PHE A 236 30.23 2.06 22.68
N THR A 237 30.56 0.76 22.84
CA THR A 237 31.33 -0.01 21.85
C THR A 237 30.61 -0.12 20.51
N ASN A 238 29.27 -0.29 20.50
CA ASN A 238 28.52 -0.40 19.25
C ASN A 238 28.30 0.96 18.62
N THR A 239 27.97 2.00 19.38
CA THR A 239 27.84 3.37 18.86
C THR A 239 29.16 3.85 18.24
N LEU A 240 30.30 3.54 18.87
CA LEU A 240 31.62 3.87 18.34
C LEU A 240 31.90 3.18 17.00
N LYS A 241 31.63 1.88 16.88
CA LYS A 241 31.79 1.13 15.62
C LYS A 241 30.83 1.59 14.53
N ALA A 242 29.56 1.81 14.88
CA ALA A 242 28.54 2.33 13.99
C ALA A 242 28.95 3.70 13.42
N SER A 243 29.39 4.61 14.29
CA SER A 243 29.90 5.92 13.88
C SER A 243 31.19 5.84 13.04
N GLN A 244 32.10 4.90 13.32
CA GLN A 244 33.24 4.64 12.41
C GLN A 244 32.78 4.14 11.04
N ALA A 245 31.81 3.23 10.97
CA ALA A 245 31.29 2.72 9.70
C ALA A 245 30.55 3.80 8.88
N ILE A 246 29.96 4.82 9.53
CA ILE A 246 29.46 6.04 8.87
C ILE A 246 30.63 6.88 8.34
N ALA A 247 31.69 7.05 9.13
CA ALA A 247 32.88 7.79 8.71
C ALA A 247 33.63 7.13 7.54
N ASP A 248 33.66 5.79 7.49
CA ASP A 248 34.27 5.01 6.42
C ASP A 248 33.51 5.13 5.08
N GLN A 249 32.21 5.49 5.12
CA GLN A 249 31.41 5.84 3.94
C GLN A 249 31.68 7.28 3.45
N GLY A 250 32.53 8.05 4.14
CA GLY A 250 32.86 9.43 3.78
C GLY A 250 31.95 10.50 4.39
N TYR A 251 31.12 10.14 5.37
CA TYR A 251 30.23 11.06 6.09
C TYR A 251 30.83 11.53 7.42
N ALA A 252 30.28 12.62 7.98
CA ALA A 252 30.57 13.05 9.36
C ALA A 252 29.53 12.45 10.32
N PRO A 253 29.87 11.47 11.18
CA PRO A 253 28.93 10.90 12.14
C PRO A 253 28.63 11.87 13.29
N PHE A 254 27.34 12.05 13.61
CA PHE A 254 26.87 12.80 14.78
C PHE A 254 25.94 11.92 15.64
N ILE A 255 26.04 11.99 16.97
CA ILE A 255 25.13 11.26 17.87
C ILE A 255 23.88 12.12 18.08
N GLY A 256 22.75 11.73 17.47
CA GLY A 256 21.52 12.53 17.49
C GLY A 256 20.77 12.54 18.82
N GLY A 257 21.07 11.59 19.72
CA GLY A 257 20.47 11.48 21.04
C GLY A 257 20.36 10.03 21.52
N VAL A 258 19.90 9.85 22.76
CA VAL A 258 19.62 8.53 23.38
C VAL A 258 18.11 8.39 23.63
N GLY A 259 17.48 7.40 23.02
CA GLY A 259 16.12 6.96 23.36
C GLY A 259 16.18 5.92 24.47
N TRP A 260 15.37 6.10 25.51
CA TRP A 260 15.36 5.26 26.70
C TRP A 260 13.94 4.77 27.05
N THR A 261 13.71 3.46 27.02
CA THR A 261 12.46 2.85 27.53
C THR A 261 12.80 1.72 28.50
N GLN A 262 12.71 2.00 29.80
CA GLN A 262 13.01 1.04 30.84
C GLN A 262 12.33 1.39 32.16
N GLY A 263 11.88 0.39 32.91
CA GLY A 263 11.46 0.57 34.31
C GLY A 263 10.42 -0.44 34.79
N GLU A 264 9.82 -1.21 33.89
CA GLU A 264 8.80 -2.22 34.24
C GLU A 264 9.36 -3.32 35.16
N ASN A 265 10.69 -3.51 35.22
CA ASN A 265 11.34 -4.43 36.17
C ASN A 265 11.80 -3.76 37.48
N ASP A 266 11.64 -2.44 37.59
CA ASP A 266 12.03 -1.63 38.76
C ASP A 266 10.82 -1.19 39.61
N TYR A 267 9.58 -1.43 39.18
CA TYR A 267 8.36 -0.97 39.87
C TYR A 267 8.27 -1.36 41.35
N GLY A 268 8.89 -2.47 41.77
CA GLY A 268 8.93 -2.89 43.17
C GLY A 268 9.95 -2.15 44.04
N ARG A 269 10.84 -1.36 43.43
CA ARG A 269 11.98 -0.64 44.02
C ARG A 269 12.26 0.69 43.28
N HIS A 270 11.20 1.42 42.93
CA HIS A 270 11.29 2.60 42.06
C HIS A 270 11.84 3.88 42.72
N SER A 271 11.82 3.98 44.06
CA SER A 271 12.02 5.25 44.79
C SER A 271 13.42 5.89 44.73
N ASP A 272 14.33 5.32 43.95
CA ASP A 272 15.66 5.85 43.64
C ASP A 272 15.98 5.75 42.12
N TYR A 273 14.97 5.48 41.29
CA TYR A 273 15.10 5.29 39.86
C TYR A 273 15.54 6.58 39.15
N ASP A 274 15.03 7.74 39.60
CA ASP A 274 15.42 9.07 39.13
C ASP A 274 16.93 9.30 39.26
N GLN A 275 17.48 9.02 40.45
CA GLN A 275 18.90 9.18 40.79
C GLN A 275 19.77 8.18 40.03
N LYS A 276 19.24 6.96 39.81
CA LYS A 276 19.91 5.93 39.00
C LYS A 276 19.95 6.31 37.52
N LEU A 277 18.89 6.88 36.96
CA LEU A 277 18.85 7.37 35.58
C LEU A 277 19.79 8.56 35.39
N LEU A 278 19.76 9.55 36.28
CA LEU A 278 20.72 10.67 36.28
C LEU A 278 22.17 10.19 36.37
N THR A 279 22.45 9.19 37.22
CA THR A 279 23.80 8.59 37.35
C THR A 279 24.21 7.82 36.10
N LEU A 280 23.30 7.07 35.48
CA LEU A 280 23.55 6.33 34.25
C LEU A 280 23.84 7.29 33.08
N PHE A 281 23.02 8.33 32.96
CA PHE A 281 23.13 9.32 31.90
C PHE A 281 24.40 10.17 32.01
N ALA A 282 24.76 10.61 33.22
CA ALA A 282 26.05 11.29 33.46
C ALA A 282 27.26 10.42 33.07
N ARG A 283 27.16 9.09 33.19
CA ARG A 283 28.18 8.17 32.67
C ARG A 283 28.15 8.05 31.15
N MET A 284 26.97 8.04 30.52
CA MET A 284 26.86 8.08 29.05
C MET A 284 27.50 9.36 28.48
N GLN A 285 27.20 10.53 29.05
CA GLN A 285 27.82 11.80 28.69
C GLN A 285 29.36 11.74 28.81
N ASN A 286 29.89 11.14 29.88
CA ASN A 286 31.33 10.99 30.08
C ASN A 286 31.99 9.97 29.11
N GLU A 287 31.36 8.81 28.87
CA GLU A 287 31.90 7.79 27.95
C GLU A 287 31.88 8.29 26.49
N PHE A 288 30.77 8.90 26.05
CA PHE A 288 30.70 9.54 24.72
C PHE A 288 31.53 10.82 24.61
N ALA A 289 31.98 11.38 25.74
CA ALA A 289 32.52 12.72 25.86
C ALA A 289 31.60 13.78 25.21
N MET A 290 30.33 13.81 25.60
CA MET A 290 29.33 14.75 25.09
C MET A 290 28.51 15.31 26.27
N GLU A 291 28.88 16.50 26.76
CA GLU A 291 28.18 17.16 27.87
C GLU A 291 26.75 17.59 27.45
N ASP A 292 26.58 18.09 26.22
CA ASP A 292 25.27 18.49 25.68
C ASP A 292 24.40 17.34 25.13
N LEU A 293 24.82 16.08 25.28
CA LEU A 293 24.01 14.91 24.87
C LEU A 293 22.59 14.99 25.46
N LYS A 294 21.58 14.54 24.70
CA LYS A 294 20.19 14.44 25.15
C LYS A 294 19.75 12.99 25.35
N LEU A 295 18.93 12.77 26.38
CA LEU A 295 18.18 11.54 26.59
C LEU A 295 16.69 11.84 26.55
N VAL A 296 15.96 11.12 25.71
CA VAL A 296 14.50 11.12 25.70
C VAL A 296 14.04 9.83 26.36
N ALA A 297 13.25 9.93 27.42
CA ALA A 297 12.65 8.79 28.08
C ALA A 297 11.17 8.64 27.71
N SER A 298 10.76 7.44 27.30
CA SER A 298 9.33 7.13 27.22
C SER A 298 8.80 6.67 28.58
N GLY A 299 7.49 6.82 28.75
CA GLY A 299 6.74 6.08 29.75
C GLY A 299 6.82 4.56 29.57
N THR A 300 6.27 3.87 30.55
CA THR A 300 6.19 2.40 30.61
C THR A 300 4.73 1.97 30.60
N SER A 301 4.45 0.69 30.33
CA SER A 301 3.09 0.16 30.30
C SER A 301 2.28 0.61 31.54
N PRO A 302 0.97 0.96 31.40
CA PRO A 302 0.12 1.30 32.55
C PRO A 302 0.07 0.20 33.64
N TYR A 303 0.33 -1.04 33.23
CA TYR A 303 0.32 -2.21 34.12
C TYR A 303 1.68 -2.44 34.78
N GLN A 304 1.68 -3.13 35.92
CA GLN A 304 2.89 -3.36 36.73
C GLN A 304 3.59 -2.07 37.22
N GLY A 305 2.80 -1.05 37.58
CA GLY A 305 3.31 0.13 38.28
C GLY A 305 3.96 1.20 37.40
N GLY A 306 3.56 1.28 36.12
CA GLY A 306 4.08 2.28 35.19
C GLY A 306 3.87 3.71 35.66
N ALA A 307 2.72 4.03 36.26
CA ALA A 307 2.46 5.36 36.84
C ALA A 307 3.48 5.75 37.94
N GLN A 308 3.98 4.79 38.72
CA GLN A 308 5.05 5.06 39.70
C GLN A 308 6.38 5.33 38.99
N ILE A 309 6.75 4.53 37.99
CA ILE A 309 7.99 4.72 37.22
C ILE A 309 7.97 6.03 36.44
N GLU A 310 6.85 6.39 35.81
CA GLU A 310 6.67 7.65 35.11
C GLU A 310 6.80 8.86 36.04
N ALA A 311 6.37 8.77 37.30
CA ALA A 311 6.60 9.81 38.30
C ALA A 311 8.09 10.01 38.64
N GLU A 312 8.91 8.95 38.60
CA GLU A 312 10.38 9.06 38.78
C GLU A 312 11.08 9.55 37.50
N LEU A 313 10.62 9.13 36.32
CA LEU A 313 11.09 9.65 35.02
C LEU A 313 10.83 11.15 34.89
N GLN A 314 9.64 11.60 35.26
CA GLN A 314 9.30 13.03 35.31
C GLN A 314 10.15 13.79 36.33
N GLN A 315 10.51 13.19 37.47
CA GLN A 315 11.45 13.80 38.42
C GLN A 315 12.87 13.92 37.85
N ALA A 316 13.36 12.91 37.12
CA ALA A 316 14.66 12.97 36.44
C ALA A 316 14.69 14.05 35.35
N ALA A 317 13.62 14.17 34.55
CA ALA A 317 13.46 15.24 33.57
C ALA A 317 13.42 16.63 34.23
N ASN A 318 12.67 16.79 35.33
CA ASN A 318 12.64 18.03 36.10
C ASN A 318 13.99 18.40 36.75
N ALA A 319 14.92 17.46 36.86
CA ALA A 319 16.24 17.64 37.47
C ALA A 319 17.37 17.87 36.44
N SER A 320 17.10 17.78 35.14
CA SER A 320 18.12 17.93 34.08
C SER A 320 17.51 18.44 32.77
N ASP A 321 17.95 19.62 32.32
CA ASP A 321 17.59 20.23 31.01
C ASP A 321 18.03 19.38 29.78
N HIS A 322 18.71 18.26 30.03
CA HIS A 322 19.17 17.29 29.02
C HIS A 322 18.32 16.00 28.98
N ILE A 323 17.30 15.87 29.85
CA ILE A 323 16.38 14.74 29.88
C ILE A 323 14.96 15.21 29.54
N GLU A 324 14.41 14.70 28.44
CA GLU A 324 13.01 14.87 28.06
C GLU A 324 12.20 13.61 28.44
N PHE A 325 10.90 13.77 28.71
CA PHE A 325 10.00 12.67 29.07
C PHE A 325 8.63 12.81 28.40
N PHE A 326 8.04 11.70 27.95
CA PHE A 326 6.64 11.63 27.50
C PHE A 326 5.93 10.40 28.06
N SER A 327 4.66 10.57 28.45
CA SER A 327 3.86 9.50 29.07
C SER A 327 3.37 8.45 28.05
N MET A 328 3.19 7.22 28.53
CA MET A 328 2.59 6.12 27.77
C MET A 328 1.29 5.59 28.41
N GLN A 329 0.76 6.26 29.45
CA GLN A 329 -0.37 5.74 30.26
C GLN A 329 -1.70 5.57 29.49
N HIS A 330 -1.82 6.13 28.28
CA HIS A 330 -3.00 6.00 27.43
C HIS A 330 -3.11 4.62 26.76
N PHE A 331 -1.99 3.91 26.57
CA PHE A 331 -1.94 2.65 25.82
C PHE A 331 -2.21 1.45 26.73
N GLN A 332 -3.49 1.13 26.90
CA GLN A 332 -3.96 0.00 27.73
C GLN A 332 -4.07 -1.34 26.97
N LYS A 333 -4.00 -1.31 25.63
CA LYS A 333 -3.95 -2.52 24.80
C LYS A 333 -2.51 -3.06 24.73
N SER A 334 -2.36 -4.38 24.62
CA SER A 334 -1.06 -5.06 24.75
C SER A 334 -0.88 -6.21 23.77
N SER A 335 0.26 -6.25 23.10
CA SER A 335 0.69 -7.27 22.12
C SER A 335 0.83 -8.68 22.71
N ASN A 336 1.53 -8.81 23.85
CA ASN A 336 1.96 -10.10 24.39
C ASN A 336 1.79 -10.17 25.92
N GLY A 337 0.55 -9.92 26.36
CA GLY A 337 0.22 -9.70 27.76
C GLY A 337 0.59 -8.30 28.26
N LEU A 338 0.08 -7.95 29.44
CA LEU A 338 -0.07 -6.57 29.93
C LEU A 338 1.19 -5.68 30.01
N VAL A 339 2.39 -6.18 29.72
CA VAL A 339 3.66 -5.44 29.91
C VAL A 339 4.17 -4.80 28.62
N HIS A 340 3.77 -5.33 27.46
CA HIS A 340 4.23 -4.86 26.16
C HIS A 340 3.17 -4.01 25.47
N PHE A 341 3.57 -2.87 24.90
CA PHE A 341 2.68 -2.06 24.08
C PHE A 341 2.20 -2.84 22.86
N ASP A 342 1.03 -2.48 22.32
CA ASP A 342 0.59 -2.94 21.02
C ASP A 342 1.19 -2.08 19.88
N ALA A 343 0.89 -2.44 18.64
CA ALA A 343 1.41 -1.78 17.44
C ALA A 343 1.19 -0.26 17.42
N GLU A 344 0.03 0.20 17.88
CA GLU A 344 -0.28 1.63 17.91
C GLU A 344 0.45 2.34 19.05
N GLY A 345 0.59 1.71 20.22
CA GLY A 345 1.47 2.21 21.29
C GLY A 345 2.93 2.32 20.85
N TYR A 346 3.45 1.36 20.10
CA TYR A 346 4.81 1.44 19.52
C TYR A 346 4.91 2.55 18.45
N SER A 347 3.89 2.70 17.61
CA SER A 347 3.79 3.74 16.59
C SER A 347 3.84 5.14 17.21
N TYR A 348 3.02 5.39 18.24
CA TYR A 348 3.03 6.62 19.03
C TYR A 348 4.37 6.86 19.72
N MET A 349 4.94 5.83 20.37
CA MET A 349 6.24 5.95 21.04
C MET A 349 7.36 6.34 20.07
N GLY A 350 7.37 5.80 18.86
CA GLY A 350 8.30 6.17 17.80
C GLY A 350 8.14 7.61 17.32
N TYR A 351 6.90 8.07 17.16
CA TYR A 351 6.59 9.44 16.78
C TYR A 351 7.03 10.44 17.87
N GLN A 352 6.73 10.15 19.15
CA GLN A 352 7.16 10.99 20.26
C GLN A 352 8.69 11.04 20.42
N PHE A 353 9.40 9.93 20.18
CA PHE A 353 10.86 9.98 20.10
C PHE A 353 11.33 10.94 18.98
N ALA A 354 10.71 10.89 17.79
CA ALA A 354 11.04 11.80 16.69
C ALA A 354 10.79 13.28 17.07
N VAL A 355 9.61 13.61 17.60
CA VAL A 355 9.28 14.96 18.10
C VAL A 355 10.37 15.47 19.04
N ASN A 356 10.73 14.67 20.05
CA ASN A 356 11.64 15.10 21.10
C ASN A 356 13.10 15.22 20.64
N PHE A 357 13.57 14.35 19.74
CA PHE A 357 14.90 14.51 19.12
C PHE A 357 14.96 15.71 18.17
N LEU A 358 13.88 16.00 17.44
CA LEU A 358 13.84 17.09 16.47
C LEU A 358 13.72 18.48 17.14
N LYS A 359 13.25 18.58 18.40
CA LYS A 359 13.19 19.85 19.17
C LYS A 359 14.51 20.64 19.14
N ASP A 360 15.64 19.97 19.31
CA ASP A 360 16.96 20.62 19.35
C ASP A 360 17.59 20.75 17.94
N LEU A 361 17.14 19.96 16.96
CA LEU A 361 17.67 19.97 15.58
C LEU A 361 16.94 20.95 14.65
N MET A 362 15.62 21.12 14.84
CA MET A 362 14.73 21.93 14.01
C MET A 362 14.19 23.17 14.74
N GLY A 363 14.15 23.15 16.07
CA GLY A 363 13.61 24.21 16.91
C GLY A 363 12.42 23.74 17.76
N SER A 364 12.07 24.54 18.77
CA SER A 364 10.99 24.23 19.72
C SER A 364 9.94 25.35 19.73
N PRO A 365 8.63 25.03 19.60
CA PRO A 365 8.06 23.69 19.46
C PRO A 365 8.28 23.09 18.05
N VAL A 366 8.33 21.76 17.97
CA VAL A 366 8.14 21.01 16.72
C VAL A 366 6.65 20.77 16.56
N SER A 367 6.07 21.18 15.44
CA SER A 367 4.66 20.92 15.10
C SER A 367 4.50 19.57 14.42
N GLN A 368 3.26 19.09 14.30
CA GLN A 368 2.96 17.90 13.49
C GLN A 368 3.25 18.13 12.00
N GLU A 369 3.15 19.38 11.52
CA GLU A 369 3.51 19.76 10.15
C GLU A 369 5.02 19.69 9.88
N ASP A 370 5.87 19.78 10.92
CA ASP A 370 7.32 19.59 10.80
C ASP A 370 7.71 18.11 10.64
N ILE A 371 6.80 17.19 11.02
CA ILE A 371 7.00 15.73 10.98
C ILE A 371 6.13 15.15 9.86
N THR A 372 6.51 15.44 8.61
CA THR A 372 5.80 15.02 7.39
C THR A 372 5.96 13.53 7.03
N GLY A 373 6.36 12.69 8.00
CA GLY A 373 6.57 11.25 7.83
C GLY A 373 5.30 10.46 8.12
N TYR A 374 5.40 9.54 9.07
CA TYR A 374 4.28 8.71 9.53
C TYR A 374 3.62 9.30 10.78
N VAL A 375 2.34 9.66 10.67
CA VAL A 375 1.49 10.01 11.82
C VAL A 375 0.81 8.72 12.33
N PRO A 376 1.00 8.33 13.61
CA PRO A 376 0.28 7.21 14.25
C PRO A 376 -1.24 7.35 14.20
N LEU A 377 -2.00 6.26 14.10
CA LEU A 377 -3.47 6.31 13.99
C LEU A 377 -4.11 7.09 15.15
N TRP A 378 -3.57 6.96 16.36
CA TRP A 378 -3.98 7.70 17.57
C TRP A 378 -3.76 9.21 17.49
N LEU A 379 -2.92 9.68 16.57
CA LEU A 379 -2.64 11.08 16.29
C LEU A 379 -3.18 11.53 14.92
N ARG A 380 -3.83 10.63 14.18
CA ARG A 380 -4.61 11.00 12.99
C ARG A 380 -5.97 11.50 13.49
N PRO A 381 -6.42 12.67 13.03
CA PRO A 381 -7.83 13.01 13.08
C PRO A 381 -8.60 11.95 12.27
N VAL A 382 -9.36 11.10 12.97
CA VAL A 382 -10.32 10.15 12.39
C VAL A 382 -11.69 10.72 12.68
N ALA A 383 -12.57 10.78 11.67
CA ALA A 383 -13.92 11.27 11.90
C ALA A 383 -14.68 10.27 12.80
N PRO A 384 -15.57 10.75 13.67
CA PRO A 384 -16.54 9.85 14.31
C PRO A 384 -17.39 9.17 13.21
N GLU A 385 -17.92 7.99 13.49
CA GLU A 385 -18.81 7.25 12.58
C GLU A 385 -20.26 7.42 13.05
N ALA A 386 -21.09 8.01 12.19
CA ALA A 386 -22.50 8.25 12.44
C ALA A 386 -23.38 7.13 11.83
N THR A 387 -24.47 6.76 12.48
CA THR A 387 -25.41 5.72 12.02
C THR A 387 -26.85 6.22 12.07
N ASP A 388 -27.58 6.09 10.95
CA ASP A 388 -29.01 6.49 10.88
C ASP A 388 -29.85 5.93 12.03
N ASP A 389 -30.55 6.82 12.75
CA ASP A 389 -31.63 6.46 13.66
C ASP A 389 -32.94 6.27 12.91
N ARG A 390 -33.74 5.31 13.36
CA ARG A 390 -35.13 5.18 12.91
C ARG A 390 -36.07 5.02 14.09
N VAL A 391 -37.07 5.88 14.15
CA VAL A 391 -38.01 5.98 15.27
C VAL A 391 -39.42 5.96 14.70
N THR A 392 -40.21 4.96 15.08
CA THR A 392 -41.64 4.96 14.77
C THR A 392 -42.39 5.79 15.80
N VAL A 393 -43.19 6.74 15.32
CA VAL A 393 -44.07 7.56 16.12
C VAL A 393 -45.52 7.20 15.80
N ILE A 394 -46.32 6.93 16.83
CA ILE A 394 -47.77 6.79 16.70
C ILE A 394 -48.40 7.82 17.65
N PRO A 395 -48.91 8.97 17.14
CA PRO A 395 -49.23 10.13 17.97
C PRO A 395 -50.15 9.82 19.17
N GLY A 396 -49.66 10.06 20.38
CA GLY A 396 -50.41 9.79 21.62
C GLY A 396 -50.37 8.33 22.10
N ILE A 397 -49.53 7.47 21.49
CA ILE A 397 -49.21 6.11 21.95
C ILE A 397 -47.72 5.99 22.28
N THR A 398 -46.82 6.43 21.38
CA THR A 398 -45.37 6.38 21.57
C THR A 398 -44.85 7.56 22.40
N GLU A 399 -43.66 7.42 22.99
CA GLU A 399 -42.93 8.56 23.56
C GLU A 399 -42.18 9.30 22.44
N ASP A 400 -42.44 10.60 22.29
CA ASP A 400 -41.86 11.44 21.22
C ASP A 400 -40.44 11.96 21.57
N VAL A 401 -39.60 11.13 22.21
CA VAL A 401 -38.25 11.49 22.71
C VAL A 401 -37.24 10.36 22.53
N GLY A 402 -35.95 10.70 22.41
CA GLY A 402 -34.85 9.72 22.34
C GLY A 402 -33.48 10.39 22.26
N ASN A 403 -32.46 9.67 21.78
CA ASN A 403 -31.09 10.19 21.63
C ASN A 403 -30.40 9.59 20.41
N VAL A 404 -29.88 10.45 19.52
CA VAL A 404 -29.25 10.08 18.24
C VAL A 404 -27.78 9.62 18.34
N LEU A 405 -27.15 9.71 19.50
CA LEU A 405 -25.73 9.34 19.71
C LEU A 405 -25.56 7.93 20.33
N LEU A 406 -26.62 7.11 20.39
CA LEU A 406 -26.58 5.82 21.09
C LEU A 406 -25.96 4.69 20.27
N ASN A 407 -26.03 4.80 18.95
CA ASN A 407 -25.48 3.90 17.92
C ASN A 407 -24.19 4.46 17.29
N ASP A 408 -23.94 5.76 17.40
CA ASP A 408 -22.73 6.45 16.93
C ASP A 408 -21.47 6.09 17.73
N ARG A 409 -20.29 6.20 17.11
CA ARG A 409 -18.99 5.87 17.74
C ARG A 409 -17.84 6.76 17.27
N ASP A 410 -16.79 6.86 18.09
CA ASP A 410 -15.49 7.42 17.71
C ASP A 410 -14.41 6.36 17.95
N TYR A 411 -13.44 6.30 17.04
CA TYR A 411 -12.25 5.45 17.14
C TYR A 411 -11.31 5.95 18.24
N ASN A 412 -11.26 7.26 18.45
CA ASN A 412 -10.60 7.88 19.58
C ASN A 412 -11.58 7.94 20.77
N PRO A 413 -11.12 7.82 22.03
CA PRO A 413 -12.02 7.86 23.20
C PRO A 413 -12.42 9.30 23.60
N GLN A 414 -12.73 10.14 22.62
CA GLN A 414 -13.19 11.52 22.81
C GLN A 414 -14.71 11.57 23.01
N VAL A 415 -15.24 12.76 23.32
CA VAL A 415 -16.68 12.98 23.47
C VAL A 415 -17.27 13.42 22.13
N ILE A 416 -18.09 12.57 21.52
CA ILE A 416 -18.91 12.95 20.36
C ILE A 416 -20.10 13.81 20.78
N GLN A 417 -20.49 14.75 19.90
CA GLN A 417 -21.63 15.64 20.08
C GLN A 417 -22.33 15.91 18.75
N VAL A 418 -23.63 16.24 18.77
CA VAL A 418 -24.32 16.77 17.58
C VAL A 418 -23.84 18.20 17.32
N SER A 419 -23.19 18.41 16.18
CA SER A 419 -22.54 19.66 15.77
C SER A 419 -23.37 20.48 14.79
N ALA A 420 -24.28 19.86 14.04
CA ALA A 420 -25.30 20.53 13.23
C ALA A 420 -26.58 19.69 13.08
N VAL A 421 -27.70 20.36 12.77
CA VAL A 421 -28.95 19.70 12.36
C VAL A 421 -29.47 20.35 11.08
N CYS A 422 -29.91 19.57 10.10
CA CYS A 422 -30.26 20.01 8.74
C CYS A 422 -29.17 20.92 8.12
N ASN A 423 -27.90 20.52 8.26
CA ASN A 423 -26.71 21.26 7.83
C ASN A 423 -26.56 22.66 8.48
N ARG A 424 -27.11 22.86 9.69
CA ARG A 424 -27.03 24.11 10.45
C ARG A 424 -26.57 23.90 11.90
N ALA A 425 -25.40 24.45 12.23
CA ALA A 425 -24.90 24.47 13.60
C ALA A 425 -25.77 25.34 14.55
N ASP A 426 -26.44 26.37 14.02
CA ASP A 426 -27.35 27.22 14.80
C ASP A 426 -28.74 26.60 15.04
N ALA A 427 -28.97 25.38 14.55
CA ALA A 427 -30.18 24.59 14.83
C ALA A 427 -30.01 23.64 16.03
N VAL A 428 -28.78 23.35 16.46
CA VAL A 428 -28.51 22.45 17.59
C VAL A 428 -29.10 23.03 18.87
N GLY A 429 -29.95 22.26 19.53
CA GLY A 429 -30.66 22.64 20.75
C GLY A 429 -31.84 23.60 20.53
N GLU A 430 -32.18 23.96 19.31
CA GLU A 430 -33.30 24.86 18.98
C GLU A 430 -34.51 24.11 18.40
N TRP A 431 -35.68 24.73 18.47
CA TRP A 431 -36.91 24.17 17.89
C TRP A 431 -37.02 24.48 16.39
N MET A 432 -37.12 23.43 15.58
CA MET A 432 -37.35 23.49 14.13
C MET A 432 -38.73 22.99 13.77
N SER A 433 -39.53 23.78 13.05
CA SER A 433 -40.74 23.28 12.39
C SER A 433 -40.40 22.42 11.19
N LEU A 434 -41.06 21.27 11.04
CA LEU A 434 -40.86 20.36 9.92
C LEU A 434 -41.89 20.68 8.82
N GLU A 435 -41.51 20.50 7.55
CA GLU A 435 -42.39 20.86 6.41
C GLU A 435 -43.69 20.05 6.39
N GLN A 436 -43.60 18.79 6.82
CA GLN A 436 -44.70 17.83 6.91
C GLN A 436 -45.60 18.07 8.15
N GLY A 437 -45.27 19.01 9.04
CA GLY A 437 -46.01 19.30 10.27
C GLY A 437 -45.21 19.05 11.57
N GLY A 438 -45.72 19.56 12.69
CA GLY A 438 -45.04 19.47 13.98
C GLY A 438 -43.71 20.24 14.05
N ARG A 439 -42.91 19.94 15.08
CA ARG A 439 -41.56 20.48 15.28
C ARG A 439 -40.67 19.49 16.01
N ILE A 440 -39.37 19.53 15.77
CA ILE A 440 -38.35 18.78 16.52
C ILE A 440 -37.31 19.72 17.14
N LYS A 441 -36.65 19.26 18.18
CA LYS A 441 -35.40 19.80 18.72
C LYS A 441 -34.42 18.64 18.92
N ILE A 442 -33.20 18.72 18.39
CA ILE A 442 -32.10 17.78 18.67
C ILE A 442 -31.00 18.56 19.39
N SER A 443 -30.53 18.06 20.53
CA SER A 443 -29.56 18.73 21.41
C SER A 443 -28.14 18.22 21.18
N ALA A 444 -27.12 18.97 21.63
CA ALA A 444 -25.70 18.61 21.40
C ALA A 444 -25.29 17.27 22.04
N ASP A 445 -25.94 16.85 23.12
CA ASP A 445 -25.81 15.54 23.76
C ASP A 445 -26.65 14.43 23.09
N GLY A 446 -27.11 14.69 21.87
CA GLY A 446 -27.92 13.79 21.04
C GLY A 446 -29.40 13.73 21.40
N GLN A 447 -29.81 14.26 22.55
CA GLN A 447 -31.21 14.16 22.99
C GLN A 447 -32.16 14.91 22.06
N TYR A 448 -33.12 14.18 21.47
CA TYR A 448 -34.18 14.74 20.64
C TYR A 448 -35.54 14.74 21.35
N ILE A 449 -36.36 15.73 20.99
CA ILE A 449 -37.78 15.84 21.37
C ILE A 449 -38.56 16.22 20.12
N PHE A 450 -39.53 15.41 19.75
CA PHE A 450 -40.51 15.69 18.71
C PHE A 450 -41.83 16.17 19.33
N GLU A 451 -42.51 17.12 18.68
CA GLU A 451 -43.86 17.55 19.02
C GLU A 451 -44.71 17.57 17.75
N HIS A 452 -45.70 16.69 17.68
CA HIS A 452 -46.65 16.61 16.57
C HIS A 452 -47.52 17.88 16.40
N GLN A 453 -47.74 18.68 17.46
CA GLN A 453 -48.55 19.92 17.45
C GLN A 453 -49.97 19.82 16.85
N GLY A 454 -50.55 18.62 16.83
CA GLY A 454 -51.84 18.34 16.18
C GLY A 454 -51.77 18.11 14.67
N ALA A 455 -50.59 18.12 14.06
CA ALA A 455 -50.37 17.45 12.78
C ALA A 455 -50.63 15.94 12.93
N TYR A 456 -50.90 15.27 11.82
CA TYR A 456 -51.17 13.81 11.71
C TYR A 456 -52.45 13.31 12.41
N ALA A 457 -53.22 14.16 13.09
CA ALA A 457 -54.48 13.77 13.73
C ALA A 457 -55.57 13.28 12.75
N ASP A 458 -55.49 13.68 11.47
CA ASP A 458 -56.38 13.22 10.39
C ASP A 458 -55.73 12.13 9.50
N LEU A 459 -54.49 11.70 9.79
CA LEU A 459 -53.79 10.66 9.03
C LEU A 459 -54.53 9.32 9.22
N ALA A 460 -54.92 8.66 8.13
CA ALA A 460 -55.77 7.47 8.24
C ALA A 460 -55.03 6.32 8.93
N PHE A 461 -55.79 5.38 9.48
CA PHE A 461 -55.20 4.22 10.16
C PHE A 461 -54.34 3.44 9.14
N GLY A 462 -53.06 3.22 9.47
CA GLY A 462 -52.11 2.55 8.58
C GLY A 462 -51.61 3.40 7.42
N GLU A 463 -51.96 4.70 7.32
CA GLU A 463 -51.15 5.66 6.54
C GLU A 463 -49.94 6.11 7.37
N SER A 464 -48.85 6.45 6.69
CA SER A 464 -47.64 6.96 7.33
C SER A 464 -47.10 8.23 6.68
N VAL A 465 -46.39 9.02 7.48
CA VAL A 465 -45.57 10.15 7.03
C VAL A 465 -44.15 9.90 7.53
N ARG A 466 -43.21 9.75 6.61
CA ARG A 466 -41.77 9.70 6.93
C ARG A 466 -41.19 11.11 6.92
N ILE A 467 -40.42 11.46 7.94
CA ILE A 467 -39.63 12.68 8.01
C ILE A 467 -38.18 12.29 8.31
N ALA A 468 -37.27 12.57 7.37
CA ALA A 468 -35.85 12.46 7.60
C ALA A 468 -35.30 13.82 8.06
N ILE A 469 -34.48 13.80 9.10
CA ILE A 469 -33.82 14.97 9.67
C ILE A 469 -32.32 14.68 9.71
N ASP A 470 -31.57 15.27 8.79
CA ASP A 470 -30.10 15.15 8.81
C ASP A 470 -29.57 15.72 10.12
N TYR A 471 -28.66 15.01 10.78
CA TYR A 471 -27.80 15.55 11.81
C TYR A 471 -26.34 15.31 11.44
N GLN A 472 -25.46 16.11 12.04
CA GLN A 472 -24.03 16.01 11.90
C GLN A 472 -23.47 15.83 13.31
N ILE A 473 -22.57 14.87 13.49
CA ILE A 473 -21.82 14.72 14.74
C ILE A 473 -20.42 15.31 14.58
N SER A 474 -19.76 15.65 15.67
CA SER A 474 -18.32 15.95 15.68
C SER A 474 -17.62 15.38 16.90
N ASP A 475 -16.32 15.13 16.74
CA ASP A 475 -15.36 14.93 17.83
C ASP A 475 -14.84 16.28 18.38
N GLU A 476 -13.80 16.26 19.22
CA GLU A 476 -13.14 17.49 19.70
C GLU A 476 -12.17 18.09 18.66
N THR A 477 -11.77 17.35 17.61
CA THR A 477 -10.95 17.86 16.51
C THR A 477 -11.75 18.59 15.42
N ALA A 478 -13.08 18.61 15.56
CA ALA A 478 -14.05 19.15 14.61
C ALA A 478 -14.07 18.43 13.25
N LEU A 479 -13.66 17.16 13.23
CA LEU A 479 -14.07 16.24 12.19
C LEU A 479 -15.52 15.83 12.41
N THR A 480 -16.18 15.47 11.32
CA THR A 480 -17.64 15.30 11.29
C THR A 480 -18.06 14.16 10.40
N ASP A 481 -19.12 13.49 10.80
CA ASP A 481 -19.88 12.57 9.97
C ASP A 481 -21.39 12.86 10.09
N HIS A 482 -22.19 12.28 9.19
CA HIS A 482 -23.59 12.60 8.99
C HIS A 482 -24.48 11.37 9.01
N ALA A 483 -25.61 11.48 9.69
CA ALA A 483 -26.67 10.48 9.72
C ALA A 483 -28.05 11.16 9.71
N GLN A 484 -29.10 10.38 9.53
CA GLN A 484 -30.48 10.86 9.54
C GLN A 484 -31.25 10.28 10.72
N LEU A 485 -31.97 11.15 11.44
CA LEU A 485 -33.08 10.72 12.28
C LEU A 485 -34.33 10.59 11.41
N GLN A 486 -34.75 9.35 11.17
CA GLN A 486 -35.95 9.02 10.42
C GLN A 486 -37.15 8.82 11.36
N LEU A 487 -38.03 9.82 11.44
CA LEU A 487 -39.33 9.70 12.12
C LEU A 487 -40.35 9.08 11.16
N VAL A 488 -40.87 7.90 11.49
CA VAL A 488 -41.95 7.25 10.73
C VAL A 488 -43.25 7.38 11.51
N ILE A 489 -44.08 8.35 11.13
CA ILE A 489 -45.28 8.75 11.87
C ILE A 489 -46.49 8.02 11.29
N PHE A 490 -47.11 7.10 12.03
CA PHE A 490 -48.32 6.40 11.58
C PHE A 490 -49.61 7.05 12.08
N GLY A 491 -50.62 7.05 11.21
CA GLY A 491 -51.97 7.48 11.55
C GLY A 491 -52.72 6.41 12.33
N GLN A 492 -53.53 6.86 13.29
CA GLN A 492 -54.55 6.05 13.98
C GLN A 492 -55.94 6.22 13.36
N GLY A 493 -56.08 7.08 12.35
CA GLY A 493 -57.38 7.46 11.79
C GLY A 493 -58.29 8.21 12.78
N PRO A 494 -59.51 8.59 12.35
CA PRO A 494 -60.47 9.21 13.24
C PRO A 494 -60.87 8.27 14.39
N ALA A 495 -61.18 8.85 15.55
CA ALA A 495 -61.43 8.14 16.82
C ALA A 495 -62.74 7.32 16.89
N GLY A 496 -63.21 6.75 15.78
CA GLY A 496 -64.38 5.87 15.71
C GLY A 496 -64.26 4.85 14.60
N GLY A 497 -64.30 3.56 14.95
CA GLY A 497 -64.06 2.43 14.04
C GLY A 497 -62.81 1.61 14.35
N GLN A 498 -62.24 1.76 15.55
CA GLN A 498 -61.07 1.02 16.02
C GLN A 498 -61.30 0.45 17.43
N THR A 499 -60.79 -0.75 17.72
CA THR A 499 -60.86 -1.38 19.05
C THR A 499 -59.49 -1.44 19.70
N THR A 500 -59.37 -1.00 20.95
CA THR A 500 -58.16 -1.24 21.75
C THR A 500 -58.34 -2.48 22.61
N ILE A 501 -57.37 -3.40 22.53
CA ILE A 501 -57.35 -4.68 23.23
C ILE A 501 -56.12 -4.73 24.13
N TYR A 502 -56.31 -5.16 25.37
CA TYR A 502 -55.25 -5.23 26.38
C TYR A 502 -55.15 -6.64 26.97
N GLY A 503 -53.94 -7.18 26.95
CA GLY A 503 -53.51 -8.38 27.66
C GLY A 503 -53.12 -8.08 29.10
N ASN A 504 -52.08 -8.75 29.58
CA ASN A 504 -51.52 -8.66 30.93
C ASN A 504 -50.23 -9.51 31.00
N GLN A 505 -49.47 -9.35 32.08
CA GLN A 505 -48.21 -10.03 32.46
C GLN A 505 -48.21 -11.59 32.54
N TYR A 506 -49.05 -12.29 31.77
CA TYR A 506 -49.14 -13.75 31.68
C TYR A 506 -49.44 -14.12 30.23
N ASN A 507 -49.09 -15.33 29.80
CA ASN A 507 -49.46 -15.87 28.47
C ASN A 507 -50.97 -15.70 28.16
N ASN A 508 -51.28 -14.86 27.18
CA ASN A 508 -52.62 -14.49 26.72
C ASN A 508 -52.94 -15.08 25.34
N VAL A 509 -54.23 -15.06 24.98
CA VAL A 509 -54.68 -15.34 23.60
C VAL A 509 -55.60 -14.19 23.19
N LEU A 510 -55.06 -13.26 22.42
CA LEU A 510 -55.74 -12.03 22.01
C LEU A 510 -56.29 -12.16 20.60
N ARG A 511 -57.45 -11.56 20.35
CA ARG A 511 -58.13 -11.60 19.05
C ARG A 511 -58.77 -10.25 18.75
N GLY A 512 -58.33 -9.64 17.65
CA GLY A 512 -58.97 -8.48 17.05
C GLY A 512 -60.39 -8.77 16.57
N SER A 513 -61.00 -7.74 16.01
CA SER A 513 -62.34 -7.66 15.50
C SER A 513 -62.36 -7.98 14.00
N GLU A 514 -63.15 -7.26 13.20
CA GLU A 514 -63.04 -7.23 11.73
C GLU A 514 -62.94 -5.75 11.29
N GLN A 515 -62.26 -4.95 12.11
CA GLN A 515 -61.98 -3.52 11.98
C GLN A 515 -60.55 -3.30 12.50
N ASN A 516 -59.97 -2.17 12.13
CA ASN A 516 -58.61 -1.81 12.51
C ASN A 516 -58.44 -1.73 14.02
N ASP A 517 -57.51 -2.49 14.59
CA ASP A 517 -57.38 -2.61 16.05
C ASP A 517 -55.99 -2.24 16.57
N ILE A 518 -55.93 -1.89 17.86
CA ILE A 518 -54.68 -1.63 18.59
C ILE A 518 -54.59 -2.67 19.71
N ILE A 519 -53.59 -3.54 19.66
CA ILE A 519 -53.46 -4.71 20.55
C ILE A 519 -52.18 -4.59 21.37
N TYR A 520 -52.30 -4.71 22.69
CA TYR A 520 -51.18 -4.78 23.63
C TYR A 520 -51.17 -6.14 24.35
N GLY A 521 -50.11 -6.94 24.26
CA GLY A 521 -49.92 -8.17 25.04
C GLY A 521 -49.42 -7.90 26.46
N TYR A 522 -48.32 -7.15 26.56
CA TYR A 522 -47.43 -6.97 27.72
C TYR A 522 -46.53 -8.20 27.97
N ASP A 523 -46.05 -8.44 29.20
CA ASP A 523 -45.18 -9.59 29.49
C ASP A 523 -45.93 -10.93 29.34
N GLY A 524 -45.30 -11.94 28.77
CA GLY A 524 -45.89 -13.28 28.62
C GLY A 524 -45.51 -13.90 27.29
N ASN A 525 -45.80 -15.20 27.11
CA ASN A 525 -45.74 -15.82 25.78
C ASN A 525 -47.16 -15.86 25.22
N ASP A 526 -47.50 -14.87 24.41
CA ASP A 526 -48.83 -14.57 23.90
C ASP A 526 -49.10 -15.18 22.53
N VAL A 527 -50.39 -15.31 22.20
CA VAL A 527 -50.84 -15.64 20.84
C VAL A 527 -51.84 -14.59 20.39
N ILE A 528 -51.45 -13.77 19.42
CA ILE A 528 -52.19 -12.62 18.92
C ILE A 528 -52.74 -12.92 17.52
N TYR A 529 -54.00 -12.57 17.29
CA TYR A 529 -54.63 -12.59 15.96
C TYR A 529 -55.23 -11.20 15.69
N GLY A 530 -54.72 -10.44 14.71
CA GLY A 530 -55.31 -9.15 14.29
C GLY A 530 -56.67 -9.33 13.60
N ASN A 531 -56.76 -10.37 12.76
CA ASN A 531 -57.91 -10.81 11.96
C ASN A 531 -58.11 -10.08 10.62
N LYS A 532 -58.58 -8.83 10.61
CA LYS A 532 -58.91 -8.08 9.38
C LYS A 532 -58.94 -6.58 9.59
N GLY A 533 -58.41 -5.89 8.58
CA GLY A 533 -58.14 -4.47 8.63
C GLY A 533 -56.65 -4.25 8.89
N SER A 534 -56.25 -2.99 9.00
CA SER A 534 -54.91 -2.65 9.48
C SER A 534 -54.88 -2.77 11.00
N GLU A 535 -53.88 -3.42 11.60
CA GLU A 535 -53.69 -3.41 13.05
C GLU A 535 -52.37 -2.76 13.48
N ILE A 536 -52.36 -2.23 14.70
CA ILE A 536 -51.16 -1.87 15.45
C ILE A 536 -51.02 -2.88 16.58
N ILE A 537 -49.96 -3.68 16.57
CA ILE A 537 -49.74 -4.75 17.55
C ILE A 537 -48.45 -4.46 18.32
N PHE A 538 -48.54 -4.47 19.65
CA PHE A 538 -47.41 -4.51 20.57
C PHE A 538 -47.54 -5.79 21.39
N ALA A 539 -46.74 -6.82 21.09
CA ALA A 539 -46.83 -8.08 21.81
C ALA A 539 -46.22 -7.92 23.21
N GLY A 540 -44.91 -7.70 23.33
CA GLY A 540 -44.30 -7.18 24.56
C GLY A 540 -42.98 -7.86 24.92
N ALA A 541 -43.00 -8.70 25.95
CA ALA A 541 -41.80 -9.37 26.45
C ALA A 541 -42.07 -10.83 26.79
N GLY A 542 -41.48 -11.74 26.02
CA GLY A 542 -41.68 -13.19 26.06
C GLY A 542 -41.54 -13.78 24.67
N ASN A 543 -41.90 -15.05 24.47
CA ASN A 543 -41.83 -15.65 23.13
C ASN A 543 -43.25 -15.73 22.53
N ASP A 544 -43.57 -14.78 21.67
CA ASP A 544 -44.91 -14.50 21.16
C ASP A 544 -45.18 -15.11 19.78
N ILE A 545 -46.47 -15.31 19.47
CA ILE A 545 -46.92 -15.76 18.15
C ILE A 545 -47.98 -14.79 17.63
N ILE A 546 -47.63 -14.04 16.60
CA ILE A 546 -48.47 -13.00 16.01
C ILE A 546 -48.95 -13.45 14.62
N TYR A 547 -50.26 -13.42 14.43
CA TYR A 547 -50.89 -13.51 13.12
C TYR A 547 -51.55 -12.17 12.83
N ALA A 548 -51.04 -11.41 11.86
CA ALA A 548 -51.66 -10.16 11.43
C ALA A 548 -53.11 -10.45 10.96
N ALA A 549 -53.25 -11.32 9.96
CA ALA A 549 -54.55 -11.72 9.43
C ALA A 549 -55.10 -13.03 10.05
N ASN A 550 -56.38 -13.33 9.79
CA ASN A 550 -57.14 -14.39 10.45
C ASN A 550 -56.63 -15.82 10.16
N ASN A 551 -55.98 -16.46 11.13
CA ASN A 551 -55.57 -17.88 11.11
C ASN A 551 -54.77 -18.31 9.86
N GLY A 552 -53.97 -17.41 9.27
CA GLY A 552 -53.18 -17.69 8.06
C GLY A 552 -53.96 -17.55 6.74
N ASP A 553 -55.15 -16.98 6.76
CA ASP A 553 -55.72 -16.32 5.58
C ASP A 553 -54.95 -15.02 5.34
N THR A 554 -54.05 -15.02 4.35
CA THR A 554 -53.16 -13.89 4.04
C THR A 554 -53.73 -12.97 2.96
N ASP A 555 -55.00 -13.12 2.60
CA ASP A 555 -55.64 -12.38 1.50
C ASP A 555 -56.25 -11.03 1.94
N ASP A 556 -55.56 -10.31 2.83
CA ASP A 556 -55.87 -8.91 3.19
C ASP A 556 -54.84 -7.99 2.51
N ALA A 557 -55.01 -7.81 1.20
CA ALA A 557 -54.02 -7.16 0.33
C ALA A 557 -54.02 -5.62 0.37
N ASP A 558 -55.04 -5.01 0.98
CA ASP A 558 -55.14 -3.55 1.18
C ASP A 558 -54.80 -3.14 2.64
N ALA A 559 -54.65 -4.10 3.55
CA ALA A 559 -54.32 -3.87 4.95
C ALA A 559 -52.82 -3.70 5.16
N ARG A 560 -52.43 -2.62 5.85
CA ARG A 560 -51.05 -2.35 6.27
C ARG A 560 -50.95 -2.48 7.78
N HIS A 561 -50.22 -3.47 8.26
CA HIS A 561 -50.07 -3.78 9.68
C HIS A 561 -48.78 -3.15 10.23
N ILE A 562 -48.79 -2.76 11.50
CA ILE A 562 -47.63 -2.25 12.24
C ILE A 562 -47.44 -3.17 13.45
N ILE A 563 -46.35 -3.91 13.48
CA ILE A 563 -46.14 -4.99 14.44
C ILE A 563 -44.84 -4.76 15.19
N TYR A 564 -44.92 -4.71 16.51
CA TYR A 564 -43.82 -4.78 17.47
C TYR A 564 -43.95 -6.10 18.22
N ALA A 565 -43.01 -7.02 18.03
CA ALA A 565 -42.96 -8.25 18.80
C ALA A 565 -42.36 -7.95 20.18
N GLY A 566 -41.04 -7.67 20.26
CA GLY A 566 -40.41 -7.04 21.42
C GLY A 566 -39.20 -7.83 21.93
N ASP A 567 -39.12 -8.08 23.24
CA ASP A 567 -38.01 -8.82 23.83
C ASP A 567 -38.33 -10.33 23.84
N GLY A 568 -37.73 -11.15 22.96
CA GLY A 568 -38.17 -12.53 22.84
C GLY A 568 -37.55 -13.43 21.78
N ASN A 569 -38.23 -14.54 21.50
CA ASN A 569 -37.98 -15.37 20.31
C ASN A 569 -39.31 -15.57 19.63
N ASP A 570 -39.69 -14.58 18.83
CA ASP A 570 -41.04 -14.36 18.38
C ASP A 570 -41.31 -14.95 16.99
N ILE A 571 -42.57 -15.23 16.71
CA ILE A 571 -43.01 -15.76 15.43
C ILE A 571 -44.11 -14.86 14.85
N VAL A 572 -43.78 -14.14 13.78
CA VAL A 572 -44.71 -13.20 13.11
C VAL A 572 -45.11 -13.71 11.74
N TYR A 573 -46.43 -13.78 11.49
CA TYR A 573 -47.04 -14.03 10.20
C TYR A 573 -47.78 -12.75 9.75
N GLY A 574 -47.22 -12.04 8.77
CA GLY A 574 -47.79 -10.83 8.15
C GLY A 574 -48.93 -11.13 7.17
N ALA A 575 -49.30 -10.14 6.35
CA ALA A 575 -50.37 -10.24 5.35
C ALA A 575 -49.88 -9.96 3.93
N LYS A 576 -50.61 -9.18 3.12
CA LYS A 576 -50.25 -8.92 1.71
C LYS A 576 -50.09 -7.45 1.37
N GLY A 577 -50.53 -6.55 2.25
CA GLY A 577 -50.31 -5.12 2.08
C GLY A 577 -48.92 -4.71 2.57
N ASP A 578 -48.59 -3.44 2.42
CA ASP A 578 -47.27 -2.91 2.77
C ASP A 578 -47.11 -2.85 4.31
N ASP A 579 -46.54 -3.89 4.91
CA ASP A 579 -46.43 -4.05 6.36
C ASP A 579 -45.14 -3.45 6.94
N VAL A 580 -45.18 -3.04 8.21
CA VAL A 580 -43.99 -2.69 9.00
C VAL A 580 -43.89 -3.60 10.22
N ILE A 581 -42.83 -4.40 10.27
CA ILE A 581 -42.62 -5.44 11.27
C ILE A 581 -41.27 -5.22 11.96
N ASP A 582 -41.33 -4.96 13.26
CA ASP A 582 -40.19 -4.88 14.16
C ASP A 582 -40.26 -6.06 15.14
N LEU A 583 -39.25 -6.91 15.12
CA LEU A 583 -39.19 -8.13 15.94
C LEU A 583 -38.51 -7.90 17.29
N GLY A 584 -37.83 -6.76 17.49
CA GLY A 584 -37.04 -6.51 18.70
C GLY A 584 -35.90 -7.51 18.93
N GLU A 585 -35.46 -7.68 20.18
CA GLU A 585 -34.26 -8.43 20.53
C GLU A 585 -34.50 -9.95 20.68
N GLY A 586 -33.69 -10.77 20.01
CA GLY A 586 -33.59 -12.22 20.20
C GLY A 586 -33.69 -13.02 18.89
N SER A 587 -33.90 -14.35 18.95
CA SER A 587 -33.86 -15.18 17.73
C SER A 587 -35.26 -15.40 17.16
N ASN A 588 -35.68 -14.47 16.31
CA ASN A 588 -37.04 -14.33 15.82
C ASN A 588 -37.28 -15.05 14.47
N THR A 589 -38.54 -15.21 14.11
CA THR A 589 -38.96 -15.76 12.82
C THR A 589 -40.11 -14.95 12.24
N VAL A 590 -39.92 -14.37 11.06
CA VAL A 590 -40.96 -13.61 10.35
C VAL A 590 -41.26 -14.22 8.99
N ARG A 591 -42.54 -14.18 8.63
CA ARG A 591 -43.01 -14.38 7.26
C ARG A 591 -43.95 -13.25 6.89
N SER A 592 -43.47 -12.27 6.12
CA SER A 592 -44.27 -11.10 5.74
C SER A 592 -45.28 -11.42 4.63
N TYR A 593 -44.89 -12.31 3.69
CA TYR A 593 -45.61 -12.69 2.47
C TYR A 593 -45.49 -11.69 1.30
N GLY A 594 -46.57 -11.01 0.91
CA GLY A 594 -46.60 -10.07 -0.22
C GLY A 594 -46.71 -8.63 0.29
N GLY A 595 -46.62 -7.63 -0.60
CA GLY A 595 -46.61 -6.22 -0.18
C GLY A 595 -45.20 -5.64 -0.08
N ASN A 596 -45.09 -4.31 -0.02
CA ASN A 596 -43.80 -3.61 0.06
C ASN A 596 -43.35 -3.48 1.52
N ASP A 597 -42.92 -4.59 2.11
CA ASP A 597 -42.71 -4.70 3.56
C ASP A 597 -41.39 -4.06 4.03
N GLU A 598 -41.43 -3.50 5.23
CA GLU A 598 -40.28 -3.06 5.99
C GLU A 598 -40.11 -3.96 7.23
N ILE A 599 -38.97 -4.64 7.34
CA ILE A 599 -38.70 -5.65 8.37
C ILE A 599 -37.44 -5.26 9.14
N ILE A 600 -37.54 -5.16 10.46
CA ILE A 600 -36.43 -4.95 11.39
C ILE A 600 -36.40 -6.17 12.33
N ALA A 601 -35.30 -6.92 12.34
CA ALA A 601 -35.21 -8.17 13.12
C ALA A 601 -34.51 -8.04 14.48
N GLY A 602 -33.85 -6.91 14.76
CA GLY A 602 -33.07 -6.68 15.98
C GLY A 602 -31.75 -7.47 16.03
N ALA A 603 -31.13 -7.62 17.21
CA ALA A 603 -29.98 -8.50 17.36
C ALA A 603 -30.40 -9.93 17.75
N GLY A 604 -29.82 -10.94 17.09
CA GLY A 604 -30.33 -12.30 17.20
C GLY A 604 -29.66 -13.39 16.37
N ASN A 605 -30.49 -14.29 15.85
CA ASN A 605 -30.15 -15.30 14.84
C ASN A 605 -31.45 -15.57 14.07
N ASP A 606 -31.76 -14.68 13.15
CA ASP A 606 -33.14 -14.45 12.73
C ASP A 606 -33.51 -15.22 11.47
N THR A 607 -34.79 -15.51 11.29
CA THR A 607 -35.28 -16.25 10.12
C THR A 607 -36.37 -15.45 9.41
N ILE A 608 -36.00 -14.81 8.31
CA ILE A 608 -36.81 -13.84 7.56
C ILE A 608 -37.25 -14.46 6.23
N TYR A 609 -38.55 -14.72 6.09
CA TYR A 609 -39.19 -15.16 4.84
C TYR A 609 -40.03 -14.03 4.24
N ALA A 610 -39.37 -13.09 3.56
CA ALA A 610 -39.97 -11.93 2.91
C ALA A 610 -40.54 -12.25 1.51
N ALA A 611 -41.26 -13.38 1.41
CA ALA A 611 -41.90 -13.83 0.17
C ALA A 611 -43.12 -14.72 0.45
N SER A 612 -44.06 -14.75 -0.49
CA SER A 612 -45.19 -15.69 -0.46
C SER A 612 -44.73 -17.12 -0.77
N ASN A 613 -45.67 -18.07 -0.75
CA ASN A 613 -45.40 -19.44 -1.19
C ASN A 613 -45.19 -19.57 -2.71
N ASN A 614 -45.38 -18.50 -3.48
CA ASN A 614 -45.18 -18.46 -4.92
C ASN A 614 -44.50 -17.14 -5.33
N ARG A 615 -43.17 -17.10 -5.22
CA ARG A 615 -42.33 -15.89 -5.40
C ARG A 615 -42.60 -15.09 -6.69
N GLN A 616 -43.07 -15.75 -7.77
CA GLN A 616 -43.46 -15.06 -9.01
C GLN A 616 -44.73 -14.20 -8.90
N GLN A 617 -45.58 -14.42 -7.89
CA GLN A 617 -46.73 -13.56 -7.58
C GLN A 617 -46.33 -12.29 -6.85
N ASP A 618 -45.16 -12.30 -6.20
CA ASP A 618 -44.64 -11.19 -5.42
C ASP A 618 -43.84 -10.20 -6.29
N LYS A 619 -43.72 -10.46 -7.59
CA LYS A 619 -42.96 -9.65 -8.55
C LYS A 619 -43.49 -8.21 -8.64
N GLY A 620 -42.66 -7.27 -8.21
CA GLY A 620 -42.98 -5.84 -8.13
C GLY A 620 -43.31 -5.35 -6.72
N PHE A 621 -43.19 -6.21 -5.71
CA PHE A 621 -43.29 -5.86 -4.29
C PHE A 621 -41.92 -5.91 -3.62
N THR A 622 -41.28 -4.74 -3.50
CA THR A 622 -39.91 -4.57 -2.99
C THR A 622 -39.85 -4.70 -1.46
N LYS A 623 -38.81 -5.33 -0.91
CA LYS A 623 -38.60 -5.48 0.54
C LYS A 623 -37.49 -4.57 1.03
N LEU A 624 -37.67 -3.98 2.21
CA LEU A 624 -36.61 -3.31 2.98
C LEU A 624 -36.38 -4.10 4.26
N ILE A 625 -35.22 -4.74 4.38
CA ILE A 625 -34.91 -5.64 5.49
C ILE A 625 -33.66 -5.15 6.22
N ASN A 626 -33.77 -4.92 7.53
CA ASN A 626 -32.63 -4.82 8.43
C ASN A 626 -32.62 -6.05 9.35
N SER A 627 -31.68 -6.98 9.17
CA SER A 627 -31.61 -8.20 9.98
C SER A 627 -30.80 -8.05 11.28
N GLY A 628 -30.13 -6.90 11.48
CA GLY A 628 -29.34 -6.62 12.68
C GLY A 628 -28.22 -7.63 13.00
N ALA A 629 -27.60 -7.53 14.17
CA ALA A 629 -26.41 -8.32 14.48
C ALA A 629 -26.76 -9.80 14.78
N GLY A 630 -26.08 -10.77 14.15
CA GLY A 630 -26.47 -12.17 14.33
C GLY A 630 -26.17 -13.12 13.19
N LYS A 631 -26.62 -14.39 13.32
CA LYS A 631 -26.51 -15.41 12.26
C LYS A 631 -27.85 -15.64 11.57
N ASP A 632 -28.15 -14.79 10.61
CA ASP A 632 -29.52 -14.70 10.09
C ASP A 632 -29.69 -15.47 8.78
N TYR A 633 -30.90 -15.93 8.55
CA TYR A 633 -31.38 -16.51 7.30
C TYR A 633 -32.40 -15.57 6.69
N ILE A 634 -32.16 -15.13 5.45
CA ILE A 634 -33.00 -14.18 4.74
C ILE A 634 -33.36 -14.77 3.37
N GLU A 635 -34.66 -14.83 3.06
CA GLU A 635 -35.20 -15.24 1.77
C GLU A 635 -36.20 -14.20 1.28
N THR A 636 -35.96 -13.63 0.09
CA THR A 636 -36.81 -12.55 -0.47
C THR A 636 -37.57 -12.99 -1.74
N SER A 637 -38.15 -12.04 -2.48
CA SER A 637 -39.07 -12.28 -3.60
C SER A 637 -38.39 -12.05 -4.95
N ASP A 638 -39.04 -12.33 -6.10
CA ASP A 638 -38.48 -12.03 -7.45
C ASP A 638 -38.56 -10.51 -7.80
N SER A 639 -38.21 -9.61 -6.87
CA SER A 639 -38.37 -8.14 -6.91
C SER A 639 -37.07 -7.41 -6.55
N ASP A 640 -37.01 -6.10 -6.83
CA ASP A 640 -35.84 -5.27 -6.49
C ASP A 640 -35.79 -5.02 -4.96
N ASP A 641 -35.01 -5.84 -4.23
CA ASP A 641 -35.02 -5.86 -2.77
C ASP A 641 -33.78 -5.16 -2.14
N THR A 642 -33.94 -4.59 -0.93
CA THR A 642 -32.85 -3.96 -0.15
C THR A 642 -32.67 -4.66 1.19
N ILE A 643 -31.47 -5.14 1.47
CA ILE A 643 -31.12 -5.93 2.65
C ILE A 643 -29.89 -5.34 3.33
N ILE A 644 -30.02 -5.02 4.62
CA ILE A 644 -28.96 -4.56 5.51
C ILE A 644 -28.80 -5.61 6.61
N GLY A 645 -27.60 -6.17 6.77
CA GLY A 645 -27.36 -7.28 7.69
C GLY A 645 -26.57 -6.93 8.93
N GLY A 646 -25.77 -5.87 8.97
CA GLY A 646 -24.83 -5.68 10.09
C GLY A 646 -23.89 -6.89 10.32
N ASP A 647 -23.25 -6.98 11.49
CA ASP A 647 -22.27 -8.04 11.80
C ASP A 647 -22.90 -9.43 12.04
N GLY A 648 -22.11 -10.48 11.79
CA GLY A 648 -22.43 -11.90 12.00
C GLY A 648 -22.64 -12.69 10.69
N ASP A 649 -22.64 -14.03 10.78
CA ASP A 649 -22.68 -14.92 9.59
C ASP A 649 -24.07 -14.92 8.92
N LYS A 650 -24.27 -14.18 7.83
CA LYS A 650 -25.55 -14.15 7.12
C LYS A 650 -25.71 -15.28 6.09
N ARG A 651 -26.96 -15.69 5.86
CA ARG A 651 -27.37 -16.59 4.76
C ARG A 651 -28.52 -15.96 3.99
N ILE A 652 -28.20 -15.32 2.89
CA ILE A 652 -29.13 -14.53 2.10
C ILE A 652 -29.41 -15.26 0.78
N HIS A 653 -30.69 -15.41 0.46
CA HIS A 653 -31.17 -15.82 -0.86
C HIS A 653 -32.09 -14.73 -1.40
N SER A 654 -31.51 -13.84 -2.21
CA SER A 654 -32.25 -12.84 -2.96
C SER A 654 -32.57 -13.42 -4.33
N PHE A 655 -33.85 -13.46 -4.68
CA PHE A 655 -34.33 -14.02 -5.94
C PHE A 655 -34.63 -12.90 -6.93
N GLY A 656 -34.41 -13.12 -8.23
CA GLY A 656 -34.81 -12.10 -9.21
C GLY A 656 -34.04 -10.79 -9.03
N GLY A 657 -34.73 -9.67 -9.29
CA GLY A 657 -34.43 -8.37 -8.67
C GLY A 657 -33.17 -7.61 -9.11
N THR A 658 -33.23 -6.29 -9.03
CA THR A 658 -32.07 -5.40 -8.98
C THR A 658 -31.77 -5.09 -7.51
N ASP A 659 -31.04 -5.98 -6.85
CA ASP A 659 -30.96 -5.98 -5.39
C ASP A 659 -29.77 -5.18 -4.85
N SER A 660 -29.96 -4.61 -3.66
CA SER A 660 -28.92 -4.00 -2.85
C SER A 660 -28.75 -4.78 -1.55
N ILE A 661 -27.59 -5.39 -1.34
CA ILE A 661 -27.30 -6.24 -0.18
C ILE A 661 -26.04 -5.71 0.50
N GLU A 662 -26.17 -5.24 1.73
CA GLU A 662 -25.06 -4.76 2.55
C GLU A 662 -24.99 -5.57 3.85
N VAL A 663 -23.87 -6.22 4.12
CA VAL A 663 -23.64 -7.00 5.33
C VAL A 663 -22.31 -6.64 5.98
N GLY A 664 -22.24 -6.72 7.30
CA GLY A 664 -21.04 -6.45 8.08
C GLY A 664 -20.06 -7.62 8.07
N ASN A 665 -19.25 -7.71 9.12
CA ASN A 665 -18.23 -8.73 9.29
C ASN A 665 -18.87 -10.09 9.59
N GLY A 666 -18.50 -11.13 8.85
CA GLY A 666 -19.09 -12.46 8.97
C GLY A 666 -18.56 -13.44 7.93
N ASN A 667 -18.98 -14.70 8.01
CA ASN A 667 -18.76 -15.68 6.95
C ASN A 667 -20.04 -15.79 6.13
N ASN A 668 -20.30 -14.79 5.28
CA ASN A 668 -21.59 -14.59 4.65
C ASN A 668 -21.78 -15.53 3.45
N ILE A 669 -22.99 -16.05 3.27
CA ILE A 669 -23.39 -16.83 2.09
C ILE A 669 -24.51 -16.08 1.40
N ILE A 670 -24.23 -15.52 0.23
CA ILE A 670 -25.16 -14.69 -0.54
C ILE A 670 -25.40 -15.36 -1.89
N ALA A 671 -26.64 -15.80 -2.12
CA ALA A 671 -27.14 -16.25 -3.40
C ALA A 671 -28.09 -15.18 -3.94
N ALA A 672 -27.63 -14.38 -4.91
CA ALA A 672 -28.38 -13.27 -5.49
C ALA A 672 -28.72 -13.58 -6.95
N TYR A 673 -29.70 -14.47 -7.18
CA TYR A 673 -30.12 -14.89 -8.51
C TYR A 673 -31.54 -15.49 -8.53
N ALA A 674 -32.27 -15.24 -9.62
CA ALA A 674 -33.52 -15.92 -9.95
C ALA A 674 -33.37 -17.45 -10.04
N THR A 675 -34.46 -18.16 -9.72
CA THR A 675 -34.55 -19.64 -9.81
C THR A 675 -34.10 -20.18 -11.19
N ASN A 676 -34.31 -19.40 -12.25
CA ASN A 676 -33.62 -19.53 -13.54
C ASN A 676 -32.79 -18.27 -13.78
N ARG A 677 -31.44 -18.37 -13.69
CA ARG A 677 -30.52 -17.22 -13.85
C ARG A 677 -30.77 -16.36 -15.09
N ASN A 678 -31.25 -16.96 -16.19
CA ASN A 678 -31.53 -16.22 -17.43
C ASN A 678 -32.64 -15.17 -17.28
N ASP A 679 -33.48 -15.27 -16.25
CA ASP A 679 -34.55 -14.30 -15.97
C ASP A 679 -33.96 -12.96 -15.46
N ASP A 680 -32.69 -12.95 -15.00
CA ASP A 680 -31.95 -11.82 -14.43
C ASP A 680 -30.89 -11.21 -15.37
N ILE A 681 -30.92 -11.53 -16.67
CA ILE A 681 -29.87 -11.10 -17.62
C ILE A 681 -29.68 -9.57 -17.76
N ASN A 682 -30.58 -8.75 -17.18
CA ASN A 682 -30.45 -7.29 -17.11
C ASN A 682 -30.52 -6.74 -15.67
N ALA A 683 -30.50 -7.59 -14.65
CA ALA A 683 -30.83 -7.24 -13.27
C ALA A 683 -29.56 -7.22 -12.40
N THR A 684 -29.02 -6.03 -12.17
CA THR A 684 -27.76 -5.80 -11.45
C THR A 684 -27.91 -6.06 -9.95
N LYS A 685 -26.99 -6.84 -9.38
CA LYS A 685 -26.82 -6.99 -7.94
C LYS A 685 -25.74 -6.04 -7.44
N THR A 686 -26.02 -5.27 -6.40
CA THR A 686 -25.02 -4.49 -5.65
C THR A 686 -24.81 -5.17 -4.30
N ILE A 687 -23.61 -5.70 -4.05
CA ILE A 687 -23.30 -6.48 -2.86
C ILE A 687 -22.08 -5.87 -2.15
N ILE A 688 -22.27 -5.48 -0.90
CA ILE A 688 -21.23 -5.01 0.01
C ILE A 688 -21.13 -5.98 1.19
N SER A 689 -19.92 -6.44 1.53
CA SER A 689 -19.67 -7.33 2.67
C SER A 689 -18.44 -6.88 3.46
N GLY A 690 -18.47 -7.02 4.79
CA GLY A 690 -17.34 -6.74 5.67
C GLY A 690 -16.22 -7.78 5.60
N ASN A 691 -15.50 -7.93 6.70
CA ASN A 691 -14.42 -8.92 6.80
C ASN A 691 -14.95 -10.32 7.12
N GLY A 692 -14.27 -11.34 6.59
CA GLY A 692 -14.52 -12.76 6.85
C GLY A 692 -14.53 -13.60 5.58
N ARG A 693 -15.10 -14.81 5.65
CA ARG A 693 -15.04 -15.79 4.55
C ARG A 693 -16.37 -15.88 3.81
N ASP A 694 -16.56 -14.97 2.85
CA ASP A 694 -17.81 -14.91 2.10
C ASP A 694 -17.86 -15.85 0.90
N VAL A 695 -19.06 -16.31 0.59
CA VAL A 695 -19.41 -17.06 -0.61
C VAL A 695 -20.56 -16.33 -1.31
N ILE A 696 -20.28 -15.75 -2.47
CA ILE A 696 -21.22 -14.94 -3.25
C ILE A 696 -21.40 -15.59 -4.61
N ASP A 697 -22.63 -16.01 -4.93
CA ASP A 697 -23.02 -16.49 -6.26
C ASP A 697 -24.11 -15.56 -6.80
N THR A 698 -23.91 -14.94 -7.97
CA THR A 698 -24.86 -14.00 -8.59
C THR A 698 -25.45 -14.53 -9.92
N SER A 699 -25.89 -13.61 -10.81
CA SER A 699 -26.68 -13.89 -12.00
C SER A 699 -25.89 -13.65 -13.31
N TYR A 700 -26.56 -13.24 -14.39
CA TYR A 700 -25.96 -12.77 -15.65
C TYR A 700 -26.04 -11.22 -15.80
N GLY A 701 -26.52 -10.51 -14.77
CA GLY A 701 -26.58 -9.05 -14.75
C GLY A 701 -25.19 -8.41 -14.71
N ASN A 702 -25.10 -7.09 -14.81
CA ASN A 702 -23.82 -6.38 -14.62
C ASN A 702 -23.65 -6.08 -13.13
N ASP A 703 -22.99 -6.96 -12.39
CA ASP A 703 -23.02 -6.94 -10.93
C ASP A 703 -21.87 -6.10 -10.34
N LYS A 704 -22.09 -5.54 -9.15
CA LYS A 704 -21.11 -4.77 -8.38
C LYS A 704 -20.89 -5.43 -7.03
N ILE A 705 -19.70 -5.93 -6.79
CA ILE A 705 -19.38 -6.70 -5.59
C ILE A 705 -18.15 -6.07 -4.94
N MET A 706 -18.27 -5.57 -3.71
CA MET A 706 -17.19 -4.97 -2.95
C MET A 706 -17.13 -5.59 -1.56
N VAL A 707 -16.05 -6.28 -1.23
CA VAL A 707 -15.97 -7.09 0.00
C VAL A 707 -14.65 -6.92 0.73
N GLY A 708 -14.68 -6.96 2.06
CA GLY A 708 -13.51 -6.75 2.94
C GLY A 708 -12.48 -7.88 2.94
N ASP A 709 -11.64 -7.93 3.97
CA ASP A 709 -10.56 -8.91 4.14
C ASP A 709 -11.07 -10.31 4.49
N GLY A 710 -10.24 -11.33 4.30
CA GLY A 710 -10.56 -12.75 4.46
C GLY A 710 -10.89 -13.45 3.13
N ASN A 711 -10.65 -14.76 3.04
CA ASN A 711 -10.74 -15.53 1.79
C ASN A 711 -12.17 -15.51 1.18
N LYS A 712 -12.37 -14.83 0.05
CA LYS A 712 -13.65 -14.76 -0.65
C LYS A 712 -13.82 -15.86 -1.68
N VAL A 713 -15.07 -16.22 -1.99
CA VAL A 713 -15.44 -17.06 -3.13
C VAL A 713 -16.57 -16.38 -3.89
N ILE A 714 -16.25 -15.69 -4.98
CA ILE A 714 -17.19 -14.85 -5.73
C ILE A 714 -17.36 -15.43 -7.12
N ARG A 715 -18.61 -15.61 -7.55
CA ARG A 715 -18.90 -16.22 -8.85
C ARG A 715 -20.10 -15.59 -9.52
N THR A 716 -19.84 -15.02 -10.68
CA THR A 716 -20.86 -14.47 -11.58
C THR A 716 -20.99 -15.40 -12.79
N TYR A 717 -22.08 -15.28 -13.54
CA TYR A 717 -22.34 -16.18 -14.67
C TYR A 717 -22.24 -15.51 -16.04
N GLY A 718 -22.09 -14.18 -16.06
CA GLY A 718 -21.90 -13.33 -17.24
C GLY A 718 -22.19 -11.87 -16.83
N GLY A 719 -22.16 -10.94 -17.78
CA GLY A 719 -22.33 -9.51 -17.53
C GLY A 719 -21.00 -8.75 -17.38
N ASN A 720 -21.09 -7.42 -17.31
CA ASN A 720 -19.94 -6.53 -17.15
C ASN A 720 -19.69 -6.27 -15.65
N ASP A 721 -19.18 -7.28 -14.95
CA ASP A 721 -19.07 -7.24 -13.50
C ASP A 721 -17.91 -6.37 -13.01
N SER A 722 -18.10 -5.73 -11.85
CA SER A 722 -17.05 -5.01 -11.12
C SER A 722 -16.90 -5.62 -9.73
N ILE A 723 -15.84 -6.40 -9.55
CA ILE A 723 -15.53 -7.14 -8.34
C ILE A 723 -14.28 -6.53 -7.68
N ILE A 724 -14.40 -6.15 -6.41
CA ILE A 724 -13.31 -5.65 -5.57
C ILE A 724 -13.28 -6.48 -4.28
N THR A 725 -12.14 -7.06 -3.94
CA THR A 725 -11.95 -7.81 -2.68
C THR A 725 -10.78 -7.24 -1.87
N GLY A 726 -10.87 -7.38 -0.54
CA GLY A 726 -9.75 -7.14 0.36
C GLY A 726 -8.67 -8.22 0.30
N ASN A 727 -7.80 -8.23 1.31
CA ASN A 727 -6.73 -9.21 1.49
C ASN A 727 -7.30 -10.60 1.79
N GLY A 728 -6.63 -11.65 1.34
CA GLY A 728 -7.04 -13.05 1.54
C GLY A 728 -6.74 -13.89 0.30
N ASN A 729 -6.83 -15.22 0.41
CA ASN A 729 -6.76 -16.10 -0.76
C ASN A 729 -8.16 -16.17 -1.39
N ASN A 730 -8.45 -15.26 -2.30
CA ASN A 730 -9.75 -15.12 -2.94
C ASN A 730 -9.87 -16.03 -4.15
N HIS A 731 -11.08 -16.46 -4.45
CA HIS A 731 -11.40 -17.20 -5.66
C HIS A 731 -12.53 -16.49 -6.40
N VAL A 732 -12.20 -15.93 -7.57
CA VAL A 732 -13.12 -15.18 -8.42
C VAL A 732 -13.32 -15.97 -9.72
N ASP A 733 -14.55 -16.34 -10.03
CA ASP A 733 -14.92 -17.16 -11.19
C ASP A 733 -16.11 -16.52 -11.93
N THR A 734 -15.80 -15.61 -12.86
CA THR A 734 -16.79 -14.97 -13.76
C THR A 734 -16.95 -15.72 -15.08
N ALA A 735 -16.19 -16.82 -15.24
CA ALA A 735 -16.01 -17.56 -16.49
C ALA A 735 -16.77 -18.91 -16.54
N ARG A 736 -17.75 -19.12 -15.65
CA ARG A 736 -18.39 -20.43 -15.45
C ARG A 736 -18.96 -21.05 -16.73
N ASN A 737 -19.57 -20.23 -17.57
CA ASN A 737 -19.92 -20.60 -18.93
C ASN A 737 -18.79 -20.17 -19.89
N ARG A 738 -17.75 -21.00 -19.98
CA ARG A 738 -16.53 -20.86 -20.82
C ARG A 738 -16.78 -20.79 -22.34
N THR A 739 -18.00 -20.53 -22.76
CA THR A 739 -18.49 -20.46 -24.14
C THR A 739 -19.29 -19.19 -24.43
N GLU A 740 -19.42 -18.27 -23.47
CA GLU A 740 -20.16 -17.02 -23.67
C GLU A 740 -19.33 -15.99 -24.45
N GLY A 741 -19.94 -15.45 -25.50
CA GLY A 741 -19.22 -14.73 -26.55
C GLY A 741 -19.10 -13.22 -26.32
N GLY A 742 -17.90 -12.77 -26.00
CA GLY A 742 -17.25 -11.67 -26.73
C GLY A 742 -17.84 -10.25 -26.63
N SER A 743 -18.54 -9.89 -25.55
CA SER A 743 -19.03 -8.51 -25.32
C SER A 743 -19.02 -8.02 -23.85
N ASN A 744 -18.70 -8.87 -22.88
CA ASN A 744 -18.91 -8.61 -21.45
C ASN A 744 -17.58 -8.39 -20.73
N THR A 745 -17.15 -7.15 -20.57
CA THR A 745 -15.89 -6.77 -19.90
C THR A 745 -16.03 -6.86 -18.38
N VAL A 746 -15.20 -7.69 -17.75
CA VAL A 746 -15.13 -7.84 -16.30
C VAL A 746 -13.97 -7.01 -15.73
N LYS A 747 -14.20 -6.40 -14.57
CA LYS A 747 -13.16 -5.81 -13.72
C LYS A 747 -13.02 -6.63 -12.44
N VAL A 748 -11.84 -7.17 -12.17
CA VAL A 748 -11.48 -7.82 -10.91
C VAL A 748 -10.30 -7.09 -10.27
N ILE A 749 -10.47 -6.63 -9.04
CA ILE A 749 -9.37 -6.14 -8.19
C ILE A 749 -9.36 -6.96 -6.90
N THR A 750 -8.22 -7.48 -6.49
CA THR A 750 -8.03 -8.15 -5.21
C THR A 750 -6.94 -7.47 -4.36
N GLY A 751 -6.97 -7.72 -3.05
CA GLY A 751 -5.94 -7.27 -2.11
C GLY A 751 -4.70 -8.17 -2.13
N SER A 752 -4.02 -8.30 -1.00
CA SER A 752 -2.88 -9.23 -0.88
C SER A 752 -3.35 -10.66 -0.58
N GLY A 753 -2.85 -11.65 -1.31
CA GLY A 753 -3.11 -13.06 -1.08
C GLY A 753 -2.67 -13.95 -2.25
N ASN A 754 -2.98 -15.26 -2.17
CA ASN A 754 -2.80 -16.16 -3.30
C ASN A 754 -4.16 -16.31 -4.01
N ASP A 755 -4.47 -15.38 -4.91
CA ASP A 755 -5.78 -15.30 -5.55
C ASP A 755 -5.90 -16.23 -6.77
N ALA A 756 -7.11 -16.75 -6.99
CA ALA A 756 -7.43 -17.66 -8.08
C ALA A 756 -8.56 -17.07 -8.95
N ILE A 757 -8.18 -16.37 -10.00
CA ILE A 757 -9.06 -15.54 -10.84
C ILE A 757 -9.29 -16.22 -12.21
N TYR A 758 -10.55 -16.32 -12.62
CA TYR A 758 -10.98 -16.90 -13.90
C TYR A 758 -11.96 -15.94 -14.58
N THR A 759 -11.59 -15.39 -15.74
CA THR A 759 -12.42 -14.44 -16.50
C THR A 759 -12.79 -14.94 -17.90
N GLY A 760 -13.70 -14.23 -18.57
CA GLY A 760 -14.42 -14.68 -19.76
C GLY A 760 -13.68 -14.41 -21.07
N ALA A 761 -14.37 -14.58 -22.21
CA ALA A 761 -13.86 -14.39 -23.58
C ALA A 761 -13.67 -12.91 -24.01
N SER A 762 -13.64 -11.99 -23.06
CA SER A 762 -13.87 -10.55 -23.25
C SER A 762 -12.65 -9.73 -22.85
N ASN A 763 -12.63 -8.45 -23.21
CA ASN A 763 -11.54 -7.55 -22.86
C ASN A 763 -11.60 -7.23 -21.35
N ASP A 764 -10.84 -7.96 -20.53
CA ASP A 764 -10.97 -7.92 -19.07
C ASP A 764 -9.87 -7.10 -18.38
N LEU A 765 -10.19 -6.55 -17.20
CA LEU A 765 -9.28 -5.76 -16.36
C LEU A 765 -9.05 -6.48 -15.03
N ILE A 766 -7.84 -6.97 -14.80
CA ILE A 766 -7.46 -7.75 -13.62
C ILE A 766 -6.30 -7.05 -12.90
N ASP A 767 -6.44 -6.77 -11.61
CA ASP A 767 -5.34 -6.36 -10.71
C ASP A 767 -5.36 -7.25 -9.46
N ALA A 768 -4.45 -8.22 -9.40
CA ALA A 768 -4.50 -9.33 -8.44
C ALA A 768 -3.63 -9.10 -7.18
N GLY A 769 -3.24 -7.86 -6.90
CA GLY A 769 -2.45 -7.50 -5.72
C GLY A 769 -1.15 -8.30 -5.57
N ALA A 770 -0.70 -8.52 -4.33
CA ALA A 770 0.56 -9.20 -4.00
C ALA A 770 0.33 -10.61 -3.43
N GLY A 771 1.20 -11.56 -3.80
CA GLY A 771 1.15 -12.96 -3.40
C GLY A 771 1.24 -13.89 -4.61
N ASN A 772 1.01 -15.21 -4.44
CA ASN A 772 1.22 -16.17 -5.54
C ASN A 772 -0.09 -16.43 -6.28
N ASN A 773 -0.44 -15.56 -7.23
CA ASN A 773 -1.72 -15.60 -7.90
C ASN A 773 -1.77 -16.66 -9.02
N THR A 774 -2.98 -17.05 -9.38
CA THR A 774 -3.28 -17.92 -10.52
C THR A 774 -4.41 -17.29 -11.32
N ILE A 775 -4.08 -16.80 -12.51
CA ILE A 775 -4.98 -16.03 -13.36
C ILE A 775 -5.21 -16.79 -14.68
N TYR A 776 -6.47 -17.01 -15.02
CA TYR A 776 -6.90 -17.51 -16.31
C TYR A 776 -7.78 -16.46 -16.99
N SER A 777 -7.24 -15.83 -18.02
CA SER A 777 -7.94 -14.86 -18.88
C SER A 777 -8.02 -15.46 -20.28
N TYR A 778 -9.23 -15.72 -20.78
CA TYR A 778 -9.44 -16.47 -22.02
C TYR A 778 -9.84 -15.51 -23.14
N GLY A 779 -9.24 -15.57 -24.34
CA GLY A 779 -9.65 -14.65 -25.42
C GLY A 779 -9.34 -13.19 -25.06
N GLY A 780 -10.16 -12.21 -25.48
CA GLY A 780 -10.08 -10.83 -24.97
C GLY A 780 -8.85 -9.98 -25.35
N ASP A 781 -9.01 -8.66 -25.35
CA ASP A 781 -7.87 -7.74 -25.20
C ASP A 781 -7.71 -7.39 -23.72
N ASP A 782 -6.89 -8.16 -23.01
CA ASP A 782 -6.86 -8.16 -21.55
C ASP A 782 -5.76 -7.27 -20.98
N TYR A 783 -6.06 -6.63 -19.85
CA TYR A 783 -5.06 -5.99 -19.00
C TYR A 783 -4.98 -6.73 -17.67
N ILE A 784 -3.83 -7.34 -17.42
CA ILE A 784 -3.56 -8.14 -16.22
C ILE A 784 -2.40 -7.51 -15.46
N LYS A 785 -2.62 -7.20 -14.19
CA LYS A 785 -1.61 -6.67 -13.27
C LYS A 785 -1.52 -7.55 -12.02
N THR A 786 -0.28 -7.71 -11.56
CA THR A 786 0.12 -8.41 -10.33
C THR A 786 1.23 -7.58 -9.68
N ALA A 787 1.34 -7.61 -8.36
CA ALA A 787 2.45 -7.04 -7.60
C ALA A 787 3.50 -8.12 -7.33
N ASP A 788 4.17 -8.10 -6.18
CA ASP A 788 5.20 -9.10 -5.84
C ASP A 788 4.59 -10.47 -5.54
N GLY A 789 5.14 -11.53 -6.13
CA GLY A 789 4.49 -12.82 -6.20
C GLY A 789 5.32 -13.94 -6.84
N ASN A 790 4.76 -15.14 -6.92
CA ASN A 790 5.21 -16.14 -7.89
C ASN A 790 3.98 -16.51 -8.72
N ASP A 791 3.64 -15.64 -9.66
CA ASP A 791 2.34 -15.64 -10.33
C ASP A 791 2.28 -16.65 -11.48
N ASN A 792 1.10 -17.25 -11.69
CA ASN A 792 0.82 -18.12 -12.82
C ASN A 792 -0.26 -17.46 -13.68
N ILE A 793 0.15 -16.83 -14.78
CA ILE A 793 -0.72 -16.03 -15.65
C ILE A 793 -0.90 -16.77 -16.99
N TYR A 794 -2.13 -17.21 -17.24
CA TYR A 794 -2.53 -17.92 -18.45
C TYR A 794 -3.52 -17.05 -19.22
N ALA A 795 -2.99 -16.14 -20.04
CA ALA A 795 -3.71 -15.16 -20.84
C ALA A 795 -3.85 -15.65 -22.30
N TYR A 796 -4.49 -16.79 -22.50
CA TYR A 796 -4.69 -17.39 -23.82
C TYR A 796 -6.00 -18.18 -23.92
N ALA A 797 -6.63 -18.14 -25.07
CA ALA A 797 -7.87 -18.85 -25.35
C ALA A 797 -7.66 -20.37 -25.52
N SER A 798 -8.72 -21.13 -25.23
CA SER A 798 -8.72 -22.59 -25.42
C SER A 798 -8.62 -23.02 -26.90
N ASN A 799 -8.77 -22.09 -27.85
CA ASN A 799 -8.76 -22.31 -29.29
C ASN A 799 -8.04 -21.13 -29.99
N ARG A 800 -7.08 -21.43 -30.88
CA ARG A 800 -6.26 -20.44 -31.60
C ARG A 800 -7.09 -19.38 -32.33
N ASN A 801 -8.29 -19.70 -32.82
CA ASN A 801 -9.12 -18.75 -33.55
C ASN A 801 -9.69 -17.62 -32.68
N ASP A 802 -9.83 -17.84 -31.37
CA ASP A 802 -10.53 -16.92 -30.47
C ASP A 802 -9.60 -15.76 -30.03
N ASP A 803 -8.29 -15.94 -30.16
CA ASP A 803 -7.24 -14.96 -29.87
C ASP A 803 -6.75 -14.16 -31.09
N ILE A 804 -7.23 -14.42 -32.32
CA ILE A 804 -6.67 -13.77 -33.52
C ILE A 804 -7.00 -12.27 -33.54
N GLY A 805 -5.97 -11.44 -33.39
CA GLY A 805 -6.10 -9.98 -33.32
C GLY A 805 -6.52 -9.46 -31.95
N ARG A 806 -6.26 -10.22 -30.87
CA ARG A 806 -6.65 -9.95 -29.49
C ARG A 806 -5.44 -9.88 -28.54
N SER A 807 -4.94 -8.68 -28.29
CA SER A 807 -3.65 -8.42 -27.61
C SER A 807 -3.76 -8.45 -26.09
N LYS A 808 -2.79 -9.08 -25.42
CA LYS A 808 -2.68 -9.14 -23.95
C LYS A 808 -1.67 -8.13 -23.44
N THR A 809 -2.00 -7.41 -22.37
CA THR A 809 -1.05 -6.62 -21.57
C THR A 809 -0.90 -7.26 -20.21
N VAL A 810 0.29 -7.76 -19.89
CA VAL A 810 0.61 -8.41 -18.60
C VAL A 810 1.69 -7.63 -17.89
N ILE A 811 1.42 -7.25 -16.63
CA ILE A 811 2.37 -6.59 -15.74
C ILE A 811 2.49 -7.38 -14.45
N SER A 812 3.71 -7.77 -14.04
CA SER A 812 3.97 -8.43 -12.75
C SER A 812 5.11 -7.78 -11.97
N GLY A 813 5.08 -7.91 -10.65
CA GLY A 813 6.10 -7.38 -9.76
C GLY A 813 7.33 -8.28 -9.65
N ALA A 814 7.91 -8.36 -8.46
CA ALA A 814 9.06 -9.19 -8.19
C ALA A 814 8.69 -10.63 -7.83
N GLY A 815 9.52 -11.58 -8.28
CA GLY A 815 9.48 -12.99 -7.92
C GLY A 815 9.50 -13.93 -9.13
N ARG A 816 9.00 -15.17 -9.00
CA ARG A 816 9.20 -16.25 -9.99
C ARG A 816 7.93 -16.60 -10.76
N ASP A 817 7.64 -15.79 -11.78
CA ASP A 817 6.37 -15.87 -12.51
C ASP A 817 6.43 -16.81 -13.71
N VAL A 818 5.29 -17.42 -14.01
CA VAL A 818 5.04 -18.24 -15.20
C VAL A 818 3.93 -17.57 -16.00
N ILE A 819 4.30 -16.99 -17.14
CA ILE A 819 3.39 -16.22 -17.99
C ILE A 819 3.25 -16.93 -19.33
N SER A 820 2.01 -17.05 -19.82
CA SER A 820 1.69 -17.57 -21.14
C SER A 820 0.62 -16.70 -21.77
N THR A 821 0.95 -16.05 -22.88
CA THR A 821 0.04 -15.14 -23.60
C THR A 821 -0.47 -15.78 -24.90
N SER A 822 -1.01 -14.98 -25.82
CA SER A 822 -1.80 -15.39 -26.97
C SER A 822 -0.97 -15.66 -28.25
N TYR A 823 -1.65 -15.64 -29.40
CA TYR A 823 -1.05 -15.66 -30.76
C TYR A 823 -1.01 -14.26 -31.42
N SER A 824 -1.37 -13.21 -30.67
CA SER A 824 -1.42 -11.83 -31.13
C SER A 824 -0.27 -11.01 -30.55
N ASN A 825 -0.16 -9.75 -30.96
CA ASN A 825 0.89 -8.84 -30.48
C ASN A 825 0.67 -8.52 -28.99
N ASP A 826 1.43 -9.17 -28.12
CA ASP A 826 1.26 -9.06 -26.67
C ASP A 826 2.34 -8.17 -26.04
N THR A 827 2.06 -7.60 -24.87
CA THR A 827 3.00 -6.80 -24.07
C THR A 827 3.14 -7.42 -22.69
N VAL A 828 4.37 -7.77 -22.30
CA VAL A 828 4.70 -8.38 -21.01
C VAL A 828 5.80 -7.55 -20.35
N ILE A 829 5.51 -6.89 -19.23
CA ILE A 829 6.44 -6.02 -18.50
C ILE A 829 6.51 -6.47 -17.05
N VAL A 830 7.64 -7.03 -16.63
CA VAL A 830 7.71 -7.78 -15.37
C VAL A 830 8.95 -7.43 -14.55
N GLY A 831 8.83 -7.43 -13.23
CA GLY A 831 9.90 -7.04 -12.30
C GLY A 831 11.01 -8.09 -12.12
N ASP A 832 11.80 -7.91 -11.06
CA ASP A 832 12.96 -8.75 -10.71
C ASP A 832 12.56 -10.18 -10.31
N GLY A 833 13.50 -11.12 -10.31
CA GLY A 833 13.28 -12.55 -10.08
C GLY A 833 13.07 -13.34 -11.38
N GLN A 834 13.33 -14.65 -11.35
CA GLN A 834 13.33 -15.53 -12.53
C GLN A 834 11.95 -15.64 -13.19
N LYS A 835 11.79 -15.16 -14.42
CA LYS A 835 10.56 -15.30 -15.20
C LYS A 835 10.59 -16.51 -16.13
N THR A 836 9.43 -17.10 -16.39
CA THR A 836 9.20 -18.08 -17.47
C THR A 836 8.08 -17.57 -18.37
N ILE A 837 8.44 -16.98 -19.50
CA ILE A 837 7.51 -16.30 -20.42
C ILE A 837 7.36 -17.14 -21.70
N ARG A 838 6.12 -17.36 -22.12
CA ARG A 838 5.78 -17.97 -23.41
C ARG A 838 4.77 -17.14 -24.16
N THR A 839 5.09 -16.78 -25.39
CA THR A 839 4.13 -16.22 -26.35
C THR A 839 4.03 -17.18 -27.53
N TYR A 840 2.88 -17.24 -28.21
CA TYR A 840 2.64 -18.26 -29.25
C TYR A 840 2.67 -17.70 -30.68
N GLY A 841 2.87 -16.40 -30.85
CA GLY A 841 3.01 -15.69 -32.12
C GLY A 841 2.72 -14.20 -31.94
N GLY A 842 2.81 -13.41 -33.01
CA GLY A 842 2.61 -11.95 -32.97
C GLY A 842 3.91 -11.13 -33.01
N ASN A 843 3.77 -9.82 -32.84
CA ASN A 843 4.86 -8.85 -32.65
C ASN A 843 4.91 -8.47 -31.16
N ASP A 844 5.56 -9.27 -30.33
CA ASP A 844 5.49 -9.07 -28.88
C ASP A 844 6.48 -8.02 -28.37
N THR A 845 6.16 -7.41 -27.23
CA THR A 845 7.09 -6.58 -26.44
C THR A 845 7.25 -7.21 -25.07
N ILE A 846 8.43 -7.75 -24.79
CA ILE A 846 8.76 -8.43 -23.54
C ILE A 846 9.87 -7.64 -22.84
N ILE A 847 9.59 -7.14 -21.64
CA ILE A 847 10.55 -6.41 -20.80
C ILE A 847 10.58 -7.10 -19.43
N THR A 848 11.77 -7.53 -19.00
CA THR A 848 11.97 -8.20 -17.71
C THR A 848 13.00 -7.46 -16.85
N GLY A 849 12.84 -7.51 -15.54
CA GLY A 849 13.84 -7.07 -14.58
C GLY A 849 15.01 -8.05 -14.44
N ASN A 850 15.76 -7.93 -13.35
CA ASN A 850 16.91 -8.78 -13.06
C ASN A 850 16.47 -10.20 -12.72
N GLY A 851 17.06 -11.22 -13.35
CA GLY A 851 16.77 -12.63 -13.07
C GLY A 851 17.29 -13.57 -14.16
N ASN A 852 17.37 -14.86 -13.84
CA ASN A 852 17.70 -15.90 -14.83
C ASN A 852 16.43 -16.25 -15.64
N ASN A 853 16.04 -15.38 -16.57
CA ASN A 853 14.76 -15.48 -17.27
C ASN A 853 14.77 -16.53 -18.39
N TYR A 854 13.66 -17.24 -18.58
CA TYR A 854 13.42 -18.11 -19.73
C TYR A 854 12.30 -17.52 -20.58
N ILE A 855 12.61 -17.17 -21.83
CA ILE A 855 11.67 -16.56 -22.78
C ILE A 855 11.60 -17.43 -24.03
N ASP A 856 10.41 -17.88 -24.41
CA ASP A 856 10.18 -18.70 -25.61
C ASP A 856 8.97 -18.13 -26.38
N THR A 857 9.25 -17.31 -27.40
CA THR A 857 8.25 -16.83 -28.37
C THR A 857 8.13 -17.76 -29.59
N ALA A 858 8.81 -18.92 -29.53
CA ALA A 858 8.98 -19.89 -30.60
C ALA A 858 8.19 -21.18 -30.36
N VAL A 859 7.19 -21.18 -29.46
CA VAL A 859 6.57 -22.42 -28.95
C VAL A 859 5.98 -23.31 -30.06
N ASP A 860 5.46 -22.73 -31.15
CA ASP A 860 5.10 -23.46 -32.38
C ASP A 860 6.09 -23.18 -33.52
N ARG A 861 7.30 -23.75 -33.41
CA ARG A 861 8.41 -23.69 -34.41
C ARG A 861 8.03 -24.10 -35.85
N ARG A 862 6.81 -24.55 -36.10
CA ARG A 862 6.27 -24.93 -37.43
C ARG A 862 5.34 -23.89 -38.03
N ALA A 863 4.87 -22.91 -37.26
CA ALA A 863 3.85 -21.96 -37.72
C ALA A 863 4.42 -20.78 -38.51
N GLY A 864 5.67 -20.36 -38.23
CA GLY A 864 6.30 -19.21 -38.88
C GLY A 864 5.50 -17.91 -38.72
N SER A 865 4.79 -17.78 -37.59
CA SER A 865 3.70 -16.82 -37.38
C SER A 865 4.00 -15.80 -36.26
N GLY A 866 5.25 -15.33 -36.21
CA GLY A 866 5.57 -14.08 -35.52
C GLY A 866 5.59 -12.91 -36.51
N GLY A 867 5.83 -11.72 -35.98
CA GLY A 867 6.53 -10.66 -36.69
C GLY A 867 7.63 -10.11 -35.79
N GLN A 868 7.92 -8.80 -35.85
CA GLN A 868 9.10 -8.26 -35.16
C GLN A 868 8.87 -8.20 -33.65
N THR A 869 9.61 -9.02 -32.90
CA THR A 869 9.54 -9.09 -31.44
C THR A 869 10.60 -8.19 -30.81
N LEU A 870 10.24 -7.43 -29.77
CA LEU A 870 11.18 -6.72 -28.91
C LEU A 870 11.33 -7.46 -27.58
N ILE A 871 12.55 -7.88 -27.25
CA ILE A 871 12.89 -8.51 -25.97
C ILE A 871 13.94 -7.65 -25.27
N LYS A 872 13.67 -7.28 -24.02
CA LYS A 872 14.62 -6.61 -23.12
C LYS A 872 14.70 -7.35 -21.79
N THR A 873 15.90 -7.68 -21.32
CA THR A 873 16.11 -8.28 -19.99
C THR A 873 17.05 -7.46 -19.13
N GLY A 874 16.89 -7.57 -17.81
CA GLY A 874 17.86 -7.07 -16.83
C GLY A 874 19.03 -8.03 -16.63
N ASP A 875 19.78 -7.83 -15.54
CA ASP A 875 20.93 -8.67 -15.20
C ASP A 875 20.50 -10.10 -14.82
N GLY A 876 21.22 -11.10 -15.30
CA GLY A 876 21.01 -12.52 -15.00
C GLY A 876 21.41 -13.42 -16.17
N ASN A 877 21.47 -14.73 -15.96
CA ASN A 877 21.74 -15.69 -17.02
C ASN A 877 20.41 -16.05 -17.71
N ASN A 878 20.06 -15.32 -18.77
CA ASN A 878 18.83 -15.46 -19.53
C ASN A 878 18.94 -16.55 -20.61
N VAL A 879 17.81 -17.18 -20.93
CA VAL A 879 17.68 -18.13 -22.04
C VAL A 879 16.53 -17.68 -22.92
N ILE A 880 16.83 -17.32 -24.17
CA ILE A 880 15.88 -16.70 -25.10
C ILE A 880 15.76 -17.60 -26.34
N HIS A 881 14.53 -17.95 -26.71
CA HIS A 881 14.17 -18.58 -27.98
C HIS A 881 13.18 -17.68 -28.71
N THR A 882 13.56 -17.14 -29.88
CA THR A 882 12.68 -16.28 -30.67
C THR A 882 12.12 -16.98 -31.91
N SER A 883 11.16 -16.33 -32.56
CA SER A 883 10.48 -16.81 -33.76
C SER A 883 11.43 -16.83 -34.98
N ARG A 884 10.93 -17.19 -36.17
CA ARG A 884 11.69 -17.17 -37.44
C ARG A 884 11.59 -15.80 -38.14
N THR A 885 11.66 -14.74 -37.35
CA THR A 885 11.28 -13.37 -37.72
C THR A 885 12.38 -12.38 -37.36
N ASP A 886 12.25 -11.15 -37.84
CA ASP A 886 13.25 -10.11 -37.61
C ASP A 886 13.06 -9.54 -36.19
N ASP A 887 13.79 -10.07 -35.20
CA ASP A 887 13.60 -9.75 -33.78
C ASP A 887 14.70 -8.79 -33.25
N HIS A 888 14.39 -8.04 -32.19
CA HIS A 888 15.32 -7.14 -31.50
C HIS A 888 15.47 -7.59 -30.04
N ILE A 889 16.65 -8.04 -29.68
CA ILE A 889 16.97 -8.66 -28.39
C ILE A 889 18.06 -7.83 -27.71
N VAL A 890 17.78 -7.34 -26.51
CA VAL A 890 18.75 -6.64 -25.65
C VAL A 890 18.76 -7.32 -24.29
N THR A 891 19.93 -7.71 -23.80
CA THR A 891 20.07 -8.32 -22.46
C THR A 891 21.03 -7.52 -21.56
N GLY A 892 21.03 -7.86 -20.27
CA GLY A 892 21.81 -7.16 -19.23
C GLY A 892 23.20 -7.76 -19.03
N ASN A 893 23.70 -7.75 -17.78
CA ASN A 893 24.90 -8.49 -17.41
C ASN A 893 24.55 -9.91 -16.98
N GLY A 894 25.25 -10.92 -17.49
CA GLY A 894 25.05 -12.33 -17.18
C GLY A 894 25.60 -13.21 -18.30
N ASN A 895 25.68 -14.52 -18.09
CA ASN A 895 26.03 -15.45 -19.18
C ASN A 895 24.73 -15.87 -19.89
N ASP A 896 24.37 -15.16 -20.94
CA ASP A 896 23.13 -15.33 -21.68
C ASP A 896 23.23 -16.43 -22.75
N THR A 897 22.08 -17.00 -23.12
CA THR A 897 21.98 -17.97 -24.22
C THR A 897 20.81 -17.61 -25.13
N ILE A 898 21.13 -17.14 -26.34
CA ILE A 898 20.17 -16.57 -27.28
C ILE A 898 20.07 -17.48 -28.50
N TYR A 899 18.85 -17.91 -28.81
CA TYR A 899 18.48 -18.65 -30.03
C TYR A 899 17.51 -17.81 -30.85
N ALA A 900 18.05 -16.94 -31.71
CA ALA A 900 17.27 -16.16 -32.66
C ALA A 900 17.18 -16.94 -33.99
N TYR A 901 16.07 -17.61 -34.27
CA TYR A 901 16.04 -18.65 -35.31
C TYR A 901 15.89 -18.09 -36.74
N GLY A 902 16.94 -17.50 -37.29
CA GLY A 902 16.89 -16.80 -38.58
C GLY A 902 16.09 -15.49 -38.45
N GLY A 903 15.72 -14.89 -39.58
CA GLY A 903 15.26 -13.48 -39.57
C GLY A 903 16.43 -12.51 -39.71
N ASN A 904 16.14 -11.21 -39.74
CA ASN A 904 17.14 -10.14 -39.70
C ASN A 904 17.18 -9.56 -38.29
N ASN A 905 17.99 -10.14 -37.40
CA ASN A 905 17.93 -9.81 -35.98
C ASN A 905 18.87 -8.67 -35.60
N ILE A 906 18.51 -7.94 -34.54
CA ILE A 906 19.40 -7.04 -33.79
C ILE A 906 19.58 -7.68 -32.41
N ILE A 907 20.81 -8.01 -32.05
CA ILE A 907 21.14 -8.67 -30.79
C ILE A 907 22.23 -7.86 -30.09
N GLU A 908 21.96 -7.41 -28.86
CA GLU A 908 22.88 -6.70 -27.98
C GLU A 908 22.92 -7.47 -26.64
N SER A 909 23.93 -8.31 -26.38
CA SER A 909 23.90 -9.24 -25.22
C SER A 909 24.52 -8.72 -23.92
N GLY A 910 25.09 -7.51 -23.93
CA GLY A 910 25.48 -6.81 -22.71
C GLY A 910 26.82 -7.25 -22.12
N GLY A 911 26.82 -8.13 -21.11
CA GLY A 911 28.04 -8.40 -20.34
C GLY A 911 28.09 -9.72 -19.58
N GLY A 912 28.70 -10.73 -20.19
CA GLY A 912 29.10 -11.98 -19.56
C GLY A 912 29.83 -12.88 -20.56
N ASN A 913 29.69 -14.20 -20.43
CA ASN A 913 30.21 -15.12 -21.45
C ASN A 913 29.00 -15.72 -22.18
N ASP A 914 28.60 -15.07 -23.26
CA ASP A 914 27.34 -15.27 -23.93
C ASP A 914 27.43 -16.31 -25.05
N VAL A 915 26.30 -16.93 -25.35
CA VAL A 915 26.19 -17.92 -26.42
C VAL A 915 25.03 -17.54 -27.34
N ILE A 916 25.37 -17.04 -28.53
CA ILE A 916 24.43 -16.51 -29.51
C ILE A 916 24.36 -17.43 -30.72
N TYR A 917 23.14 -17.89 -31.03
CA TYR A 917 22.81 -18.69 -32.20
C TYR A 917 21.76 -17.96 -33.04
N ALA A 918 22.19 -17.28 -34.11
CA ALA A 918 21.31 -16.57 -35.04
C ALA A 918 20.77 -17.45 -36.20
N TYR A 919 21.22 -18.70 -36.32
CA TYR A 919 20.84 -19.61 -37.40
C TYR A 919 19.65 -20.52 -37.07
N ASP A 920 18.88 -20.90 -38.10
CA ASP A 920 17.84 -21.92 -37.99
C ASP A 920 18.42 -23.35 -38.02
N LEU A 921 17.72 -24.29 -37.40
CA LEU A 921 18.05 -25.71 -37.43
C LEU A 921 18.06 -26.29 -38.86
N ASP A 922 17.34 -25.67 -39.80
CA ASP A 922 17.43 -25.92 -41.24
C ASP A 922 18.21 -24.80 -41.96
N ARG A 923 19.54 -24.82 -41.78
CA ARG A 923 20.55 -23.90 -42.35
C ARG A 923 20.49 -23.65 -43.87
N ASN A 924 19.55 -24.24 -44.61
CA ASN A 924 19.32 -23.93 -46.03
C ASN A 924 18.46 -22.68 -46.24
N ASN A 925 17.74 -22.20 -45.21
CA ASN A 925 16.74 -21.14 -45.33
C ASN A 925 17.25 -19.72 -45.01
N ASP A 926 18.47 -19.59 -44.47
CA ASP A 926 18.97 -18.34 -43.89
C ASP A 926 19.92 -17.54 -44.81
N LYS A 927 19.94 -17.86 -46.11
CA LYS A 927 20.93 -17.29 -47.06
C LYS A 927 20.74 -15.83 -47.44
N ASP A 928 19.53 -15.30 -47.22
CA ASP A 928 19.16 -13.93 -47.55
C ASP A 928 18.95 -13.09 -46.26
N LYS A 929 19.53 -13.53 -45.13
CA LYS A 929 19.35 -12.92 -43.81
C LYS A 929 20.51 -11.99 -43.44
N LEU A 930 20.21 -10.97 -42.63
CA LEU A 930 21.12 -9.90 -42.24
C LEU A 930 21.00 -9.65 -40.74
N ASN A 931 21.96 -10.11 -39.94
CA ASN A 931 21.95 -9.89 -38.49
C ASN A 931 22.98 -8.85 -38.08
N TYR A 932 22.63 -8.05 -37.08
CA TYR A 932 23.54 -7.22 -36.31
C TYR A 932 23.68 -7.85 -34.92
N ILE A 933 24.88 -8.24 -34.54
CA ILE A 933 25.17 -8.90 -33.27
C ILE A 933 26.30 -8.14 -32.58
N ASP A 934 26.03 -7.62 -31.39
CA ASP A 934 27.01 -7.07 -30.46
C ASP A 934 26.99 -7.90 -29.18
N ALA A 935 28.05 -8.66 -28.92
CA ALA A 935 28.14 -9.51 -27.73
C ALA A 935 28.65 -8.77 -26.47
N GLY A 936 29.13 -7.53 -26.64
CA GLY A 936 29.37 -6.62 -25.52
C GLY A 936 30.65 -6.88 -24.72
N SER A 937 30.61 -7.68 -23.64
CA SER A 937 31.79 -7.89 -22.79
C SER A 937 31.85 -9.21 -22.02
N GLY A 938 32.64 -10.14 -22.55
CA GLY A 938 33.33 -11.19 -21.82
C GLY A 938 34.00 -12.14 -22.80
N ASN A 939 33.80 -13.45 -22.69
CA ASN A 939 34.39 -14.40 -23.65
C ASN A 939 33.27 -15.08 -24.42
N ASP A 940 32.87 -14.46 -25.51
CA ASP A 940 31.58 -14.73 -26.13
C ASP A 940 31.68 -15.76 -27.27
N THR A 941 30.59 -16.48 -27.52
CA THR A 941 30.49 -17.45 -28.60
C THR A 941 29.34 -17.08 -29.53
N VAL A 942 29.68 -16.48 -30.67
CA VAL A 942 28.71 -15.98 -31.65
C VAL A 942 28.67 -16.86 -32.88
N HIS A 943 27.47 -17.29 -33.26
CA HIS A 943 27.18 -17.98 -34.50
C HIS A 943 26.14 -17.23 -35.33
N GLY A 944 26.59 -16.62 -36.43
CA GLY A 944 25.78 -16.04 -37.50
C GLY A 944 25.08 -17.10 -38.36
N THR A 945 24.77 -16.74 -39.61
CA THR A 945 23.77 -17.41 -40.44
C THR A 945 24.34 -18.03 -41.73
N GLN A 946 23.70 -17.80 -42.88
CA GLN A 946 24.24 -18.07 -44.22
C GLN A 946 24.07 -16.84 -45.14
N GLY A 947 23.66 -15.71 -44.58
CA GLY A 947 23.52 -14.41 -45.24
C GLY A 947 24.61 -13.45 -44.79
N ILE A 948 24.40 -12.13 -44.86
CA ILE A 948 25.46 -11.14 -44.58
C ILE A 948 25.29 -10.61 -43.16
N ASP A 949 26.13 -11.06 -42.24
CA ASP A 949 26.06 -10.69 -40.83
C ASP A 949 27.10 -9.62 -40.45
N THR A 950 26.76 -8.79 -39.47
CA THR A 950 27.67 -7.85 -38.80
C THR A 950 27.84 -8.30 -37.36
N ILE A 951 29.07 -8.63 -36.98
CA ILE A 951 29.40 -9.23 -35.69
C ILE A 951 30.44 -8.37 -34.98
N ILE A 952 30.11 -7.91 -33.78
CA ILE A 952 31.00 -7.28 -32.81
C ILE A 952 31.17 -8.28 -31.67
N GLY A 953 32.41 -8.72 -31.41
CA GLY A 953 32.72 -9.56 -30.25
C GLY A 953 32.58 -8.74 -28.98
N GLY A 954 33.45 -7.75 -28.82
CA GLY A 954 33.31 -6.74 -27.77
C GLY A 954 34.59 -6.58 -26.97
N LEU A 955 34.57 -6.98 -25.69
CA LEU A 955 35.71 -6.96 -24.78
C LEU A 955 35.95 -8.35 -24.13
N GLY A 956 36.91 -9.13 -24.66
CA GLY A 956 37.54 -10.28 -24.00
C GLY A 956 38.25 -11.23 -24.97
N ASP A 957 38.13 -12.54 -24.80
CA ASP A 957 38.79 -13.52 -25.69
C ASP A 957 37.68 -14.33 -26.45
N ASP A 958 37.15 -13.76 -27.56
CA ASP A 958 35.91 -14.22 -28.22
C ASP A 958 36.06 -15.34 -29.28
N MET A 959 34.97 -16.05 -29.58
CA MET A 959 34.87 -17.09 -30.61
C MET A 959 33.72 -16.81 -31.59
N LEU A 960 34.05 -16.27 -32.76
CA LEU A 960 33.10 -15.74 -33.74
C LEU A 960 33.01 -16.65 -34.99
N TYR A 961 31.80 -16.86 -35.49
CA TYR A 961 31.50 -17.62 -36.72
C TYR A 961 30.45 -16.89 -37.56
N GLY A 962 30.79 -16.47 -38.78
CA GLY A 962 29.83 -15.94 -39.76
C GLY A 962 29.24 -17.01 -40.68
N TYR A 963 29.99 -18.12 -40.83
CA TYR A 963 29.77 -19.26 -41.73
C TYR A 963 29.78 -18.98 -43.23
N GLY A 964 28.90 -18.13 -43.75
CA GLY A 964 28.77 -17.93 -45.19
C GLY A 964 27.89 -16.74 -45.47
N GLY A 965 28.32 -15.91 -46.42
CA GLY A 965 27.93 -14.51 -46.41
C GLY A 965 29.08 -13.67 -46.94
N ASN A 966 28.94 -12.35 -46.87
CA ASN A 966 30.05 -11.41 -47.01
C ASN A 966 30.20 -10.69 -45.67
N ASP A 967 30.64 -11.42 -44.64
CA ASP A 967 30.41 -11.00 -43.25
C ASP A 967 31.34 -9.86 -42.82
N LEU A 968 30.87 -9.06 -41.85
CA LEU A 968 31.63 -7.92 -41.31
C LEU A 968 31.91 -8.14 -39.82
N PHE A 969 33.17 -8.40 -39.50
CA PHE A 969 33.64 -8.51 -38.11
C PHE A 969 34.23 -7.17 -37.66
N ILE A 970 33.70 -6.58 -36.59
CA ILE A 970 34.09 -5.25 -36.09
C ILE A 970 34.93 -5.40 -34.81
N PHE A 971 36.10 -4.77 -34.77
CA PHE A 971 37.04 -4.80 -33.64
C PHE A 971 37.37 -3.39 -33.13
N SER A 972 37.55 -3.30 -31.81
CA SER A 972 38.06 -2.12 -31.13
C SER A 972 39.54 -2.29 -30.73
N GLY A 973 40.21 -1.20 -30.35
CA GLY A 973 41.60 -1.25 -29.87
C GLY A 973 41.79 -2.01 -28.56
N SER A 974 40.71 -2.30 -27.84
CA SER A 974 40.69 -3.02 -26.56
C SER A 974 39.91 -4.35 -26.61
N ALA A 975 39.66 -4.89 -27.80
CA ALA A 975 38.83 -6.07 -27.99
C ALA A 975 39.31 -7.30 -27.22
N GLY A 976 40.63 -7.53 -27.14
CA GLY A 976 41.22 -8.67 -26.43
C GLY A 976 41.80 -9.73 -27.37
N LYS A 977 41.48 -11.03 -27.26
CA LYS A 977 42.09 -12.08 -28.11
C LYS A 977 41.08 -13.03 -28.77
N ASP A 978 40.60 -12.59 -29.91
CA ASP A 978 39.46 -13.17 -30.57
C ASP A 978 39.87 -14.22 -31.61
N ILE A 979 38.92 -15.08 -31.97
CA ILE A 979 39.09 -16.11 -32.97
C ILE A 979 37.91 -16.08 -33.94
N ILE A 980 38.17 -15.80 -35.22
CA ILE A 980 37.19 -16.03 -36.28
C ILE A 980 37.40 -17.47 -36.80
N GLY A 981 36.36 -18.29 -36.66
CA GLY A 981 36.43 -19.73 -36.86
C GLY A 981 36.45 -20.20 -38.31
N ASP A 982 35.93 -19.38 -39.24
CA ASP A 982 35.61 -19.78 -40.62
C ASP A 982 35.86 -18.71 -41.70
N PHE A 983 36.56 -17.62 -41.37
CA PHE A 983 36.81 -16.44 -42.22
C PHE A 983 37.10 -16.76 -43.71
N ASN A 984 36.20 -16.33 -44.59
CA ASN A 984 36.29 -16.45 -46.04
C ASN A 984 36.96 -15.22 -46.66
N VAL A 985 38.26 -15.36 -46.94
CA VAL A 985 39.17 -14.40 -47.60
C VAL A 985 38.72 -13.82 -48.97
N LYS A 986 37.53 -14.13 -49.47
CA LYS A 986 36.96 -13.55 -50.71
C LYS A 986 35.71 -12.71 -50.49
N GLU A 987 35.07 -12.88 -49.35
CA GLU A 987 33.69 -12.48 -49.09
C GLU A 987 33.65 -11.63 -47.81
N ASP A 988 34.32 -12.08 -46.75
CA ASP A 988 34.32 -11.46 -45.43
C ASP A 988 35.29 -10.27 -45.29
N LYS A 989 35.03 -9.42 -44.30
CA LYS A 989 35.81 -8.23 -43.97
C LYS A 989 35.98 -8.04 -42.46
N ILE A 990 37.05 -7.33 -42.13
CA ILE A 990 37.42 -6.94 -40.76
C ILE A 990 37.43 -5.40 -40.71
N MET A 991 36.66 -4.81 -39.80
CA MET A 991 36.66 -3.37 -39.56
C MET A 991 37.32 -3.04 -38.23
N PHE A 992 38.22 -2.06 -38.22
CA PHE A 992 38.71 -1.44 -36.98
C PHE A 992 37.92 -0.15 -36.75
N THR A 993 37.42 0.06 -35.52
CA THR A 993 36.59 1.25 -35.20
C THR A 993 37.41 2.53 -35.00
N ASP A 994 38.71 2.43 -34.78
CA ASP A 994 39.61 3.57 -34.70
C ASP A 994 40.05 4.01 -36.11
N SER A 995 39.36 5.04 -36.63
CA SER A 995 39.66 5.70 -37.91
C SER A 995 41.08 6.28 -38.08
N SER A 996 41.94 6.23 -37.05
CA SER A 996 43.37 6.57 -37.16
C SER A 996 44.27 5.40 -37.56
N VAL A 997 43.73 4.17 -37.57
CA VAL A 997 44.44 2.94 -37.93
C VAL A 997 44.58 2.80 -39.44
N SER A 998 45.70 2.25 -39.89
CA SER A 998 45.91 1.82 -41.27
C SER A 998 46.39 0.38 -41.34
N PHE A 999 46.40 -0.20 -42.55
CA PHE A 999 46.89 -1.56 -42.77
C PHE A 999 48.36 -1.75 -42.40
N ASP A 1000 49.18 -0.69 -42.49
CA ASP A 1000 50.60 -0.71 -42.11
C ASP A 1000 50.82 -0.78 -40.59
N ASP A 1001 49.81 -0.45 -39.78
CA ASP A 1001 49.86 -0.50 -38.30
C ASP A 1001 49.58 -1.91 -37.75
N LEU A 1002 49.10 -2.83 -38.60
CA LEU A 1002 48.74 -4.20 -38.20
C LEU A 1002 49.95 -5.13 -38.17
N HIS A 1003 50.01 -6.03 -37.17
CA HIS A 1003 51.10 -6.98 -37.01
C HIS A 1003 50.66 -8.42 -37.26
N PHE A 1004 51.18 -9.03 -38.33
CA PHE A 1004 50.78 -10.36 -38.79
C PHE A 1004 51.77 -11.47 -38.40
N LYS A 1005 51.26 -12.59 -37.89
CA LYS A 1005 52.06 -13.76 -37.47
C LYS A 1005 51.35 -15.07 -37.82
N ALA A 1006 52.02 -15.95 -38.56
CA ALA A 1006 51.52 -17.29 -38.83
C ALA A 1006 51.75 -18.22 -37.61
N VAL A 1007 50.71 -18.93 -37.19
CA VAL A 1007 50.77 -19.92 -36.09
C VAL A 1007 49.94 -21.14 -36.50
N ASN A 1008 50.55 -22.33 -36.62
CA ASN A 1008 49.84 -23.59 -36.89
C ASN A 1008 48.87 -23.61 -38.09
N ASN A 1009 49.17 -22.83 -39.15
CA ASN A 1009 48.34 -22.58 -40.35
C ASN A 1009 47.17 -21.59 -40.15
N ASP A 1010 47.03 -21.02 -38.96
CA ASP A 1010 46.19 -19.86 -38.67
C ASP A 1010 47.00 -18.55 -38.88
N THR A 1011 46.31 -17.43 -39.08
CA THR A 1011 46.92 -16.10 -39.08
C THR A 1011 46.48 -15.33 -37.86
N VAL A 1012 47.45 -14.93 -37.05
CA VAL A 1012 47.28 -13.99 -35.95
C VAL A 1012 47.53 -12.58 -36.48
N ILE A 1013 46.59 -11.68 -36.22
CA ILE A 1013 46.68 -10.24 -36.46
C ILE A 1013 46.68 -9.57 -35.09
N SER A 1014 47.61 -8.65 -34.84
CA SER A 1014 47.68 -7.89 -33.58
C SER A 1014 47.66 -6.39 -33.85
N TYR A 1015 46.94 -5.66 -33.01
CA TYR A 1015 46.83 -4.21 -33.02
C TYR A 1015 46.70 -3.71 -31.59
N LEU A 1016 47.60 -2.81 -31.16
CA LEU A 1016 47.80 -2.44 -29.75
C LEU A 1016 47.94 -3.69 -28.85
N ASP A 1017 47.14 -3.79 -27.79
CA ASP A 1017 47.09 -4.95 -26.88
C ASP A 1017 46.10 -6.04 -27.34
N SER A 1018 45.37 -5.79 -28.45
CA SER A 1018 44.35 -6.69 -29.00
C SER A 1018 44.87 -7.59 -30.12
N GLN A 1019 44.21 -8.72 -30.33
CA GLN A 1019 44.57 -9.78 -31.28
C GLN A 1019 43.32 -10.42 -31.88
N VAL A 1020 43.29 -10.65 -33.20
CA VAL A 1020 42.32 -11.54 -33.83
C VAL A 1020 43.04 -12.69 -34.54
N THR A 1021 42.50 -13.90 -34.42
CA THR A 1021 43.08 -15.13 -34.99
C THR A 1021 42.14 -15.71 -36.04
N LEU A 1022 42.57 -15.70 -37.31
CA LEU A 1022 41.84 -16.26 -38.44
C LEU A 1022 42.18 -17.74 -38.59
N ARG A 1023 41.29 -18.62 -38.11
CA ARG A 1023 41.53 -20.06 -38.06
C ARG A 1023 41.52 -20.68 -39.48
N GLY A 1024 42.54 -21.47 -39.80
CA GLY A 1024 42.72 -22.10 -41.11
C GLY A 1024 43.14 -21.16 -42.26
N VAL A 1025 43.23 -19.85 -42.01
CA VAL A 1025 43.64 -18.85 -43.01
C VAL A 1025 45.15 -18.67 -42.98
N ALA A 1026 45.82 -19.01 -44.08
CA ALA A 1026 47.26 -18.82 -44.23
C ALA A 1026 47.61 -17.35 -44.53
N ILE A 1027 48.63 -16.83 -43.84
CA ILE A 1027 49.08 -15.42 -43.91
C ILE A 1027 49.34 -14.91 -45.34
N SER A 1028 49.72 -15.80 -46.26
CA SER A 1028 49.93 -15.49 -47.68
C SER A 1028 48.66 -15.18 -48.47
N LYS A 1029 47.49 -15.21 -47.82
CA LYS A 1029 46.19 -14.85 -48.41
C LYS A 1029 45.64 -13.53 -47.90
N ILE A 1030 46.28 -12.89 -46.92
CA ILE A 1030 45.80 -11.62 -46.37
C ILE A 1030 46.11 -10.49 -47.36
N GLU A 1031 45.10 -9.68 -47.68
CA GLU A 1031 45.21 -8.50 -48.55
C GLU A 1031 44.55 -7.30 -47.85
N GLU A 1032 45.04 -6.08 -48.11
CA GLU A 1032 44.51 -4.82 -47.56
C GLU A 1032 43.01 -4.63 -47.85
N SER A 1033 42.52 -5.18 -48.97
CA SER A 1033 41.11 -5.17 -49.40
C SER A 1033 40.12 -5.85 -48.44
N MET A 1034 40.62 -6.67 -47.51
CA MET A 1034 39.85 -7.37 -46.47
C MET A 1034 39.55 -6.47 -45.27
N PHE A 1035 40.18 -5.29 -45.19
CA PHE A 1035 40.12 -4.41 -44.04
C PHE A 1035 39.33 -3.14 -44.33
N ILE A 1036 38.67 -2.62 -43.29
CA ILE A 1036 38.01 -1.32 -43.25
C ILE A 1036 38.58 -0.55 -42.06
N PHE A 1037 38.85 0.75 -42.27
CA PHE A 1037 39.37 1.72 -41.31
C PHE A 1037 38.52 2.99 -41.41
#